data_AF-A0A7K3ACT1-F1
#
_entry.id   AF-A0A7K3ACT1-F1
#
_cell.length_a   1.000
_cell.length_b   1.000
_cell.length_c   1.000
_cell.angle_alpha   90.00
_cell.angle_beta   90.00
_cell.angle_gamma   90.00
#
_symmetry.space_group_name_H-M   'P 1'
#
loop_
_entity.id
_entity.type
_entity.pdbx_description
1 polymer ?
#
loop_
_entity_poly.entity_id
_entity_poly.type
_entity_poly.pdbx_seq_one_letter_code
_entity_poly.pdbx_strand_id
1 'polypeptide(L)'
;MNDPVDLINRRRLLQLLGLTGAATVLPGTLGAAGAHAADGTATASAGTGTPPDDVAAVYHRVLLQHTRWSETQWDEAKGYYTAKDFGFAVVLGNALLLTHGTYDADLAGVARDELARRTVATLRHFAASNRLTGGTEWGRTLFFDTTFQLYFVLAARLLWDDLDAETRANVDKITREQAAYTTALGTGDDPASGSWTPHGLAGGHEGDTKLEEMGVYAQSLAPALAWASDDARAADWRDAYGLWSRNETGLPPADLANPALVDGVPVARNTARNLYDTFIVENHGSFGPHYQEELFRTSGRNAAHFLTAGRPLPEVLTHQPNGTALWRTLLGVMSDAGEPLMPMVNDREHLYGRDVIPLAFLSQVLGDRAAARAEQELAQRLEAYQKYPPEYRLAKFSGEPKYEPEARAEIAISYLLHVWAAAEKRQVTPYSRAELFAHASGVTDFGTGPGLVSHQSPAAWAGAVSKPGFVKFTWQPAHDDWLFRLSGATPMFLPATSGKVAGRTVRVYEKVRDGFDGSATLLRLDGGHAGFTTLPTGSVVYASSGTAAGEGHLEIHNLTMPGIEGLDGNRTYRFEEGQVSVRAADASPAASADAGGRVDRLTFPRATVRHLRMLGVRPDPSYGYSLYALEARADAEGPDLARGKAATASSADTGKAAGLAVDGEAATRWAVSKADRPRADSWLAVDLGMAQEVAEVTLSWEAAAGRAYRVQGSADGTDWQDLVAWPVPEASSRGGWLDVDGRAGLVVRGTDHPLSVYGDTIVLSDGAAAPLVVEGFAQASATKLRDLARESGPTAEHTAVRAALTDGHLSLFNLSGDPVATPVAVPQSRTRVVVFEGTQTVTGDGTTFEARLDAAAARLLPTRFTLTPAKGDSLPTGLRVQVDNGARLRLSGADARIRVEGQGRTASVTVHARRETVVDLRGAAAFPHPDLALGREVFPNSPLPEEMSDPSAAVDGDTATSWRPGRDGRLVVDLGAVQRISAVEAQWTTGAAPTGRVQFSDDGIDYRDAGRTSGRGSTRQLSADGSARYVAFQVEGEPSARTRLVRLSVR
;
A
#
# COMPACT_ATOMS: atom_id res chain seq x y z
N MET A 1 58.10 -22.43 -6.09
CA MET A 1 59.08 -21.96 -5.10
C MET A 1 58.28 -21.79 -3.82
N ASN A 2 58.42 -22.80 -2.97
CA ASN A 2 57.68 -23.18 -1.75
C ASN A 2 56.13 -23.12 -1.78
N ASP A 3 55.61 -24.30 -2.12
CA ASP A 3 54.23 -24.74 -2.19
C ASP A 3 53.60 -25.14 -0.82
N PRO A 4 52.26 -25.32 -0.78
CA PRO A 4 51.39 -25.67 0.37
C PRO A 4 51.12 -27.19 0.47
N VAL A 5 50.55 -27.72 1.57
CA VAL A 5 50.06 -29.13 1.62
C VAL A 5 48.88 -29.37 2.60
N ASP A 6 47.80 -29.96 2.01
CA ASP A 6 46.74 -30.91 2.44
C ASP A 6 45.89 -30.75 3.71
N LEU A 7 44.55 -30.89 3.70
CA LEU A 7 43.59 -31.88 3.15
C LEU A 7 43.51 -33.25 3.88
N ILE A 8 42.26 -33.57 4.27
CA ILE A 8 41.61 -34.91 4.27
C ILE A 8 41.65 -35.79 5.55
N ASN A 9 40.51 -35.75 6.26
CA ASN A 9 39.45 -36.78 6.31
C ASN A 9 39.66 -38.14 7.05
N ARG A 10 38.65 -38.45 7.89
CA ARG A 10 37.95 -39.74 8.08
C ARG A 10 38.76 -41.02 8.38
N ARG A 11 38.52 -41.58 9.58
CA ARG A 11 37.96 -42.94 9.84
C ARG A 11 37.78 -43.14 11.36
N ARG A 12 36.55 -43.33 11.87
CA ARG A 12 35.85 -44.64 12.13
C ARG A 12 36.42 -45.35 13.37
N LEU A 13 35.68 -45.94 14.34
CA LEU A 13 34.29 -46.43 14.43
C LEU A 13 34.07 -47.05 15.85
N LEU A 14 32.79 -47.25 16.25
CA LEU A 14 32.21 -48.25 17.21
C LEU A 14 32.29 -47.94 18.72
N GLN A 15 31.26 -48.13 19.58
CA GLN A 15 29.94 -48.84 19.60
C GLN A 15 29.09 -48.22 20.76
N LEU A 16 27.79 -47.87 20.66
CA LEU A 16 26.54 -48.69 20.74
C LEU A 16 26.43 -49.50 22.07
N LEU A 17 25.34 -49.59 22.86
CA LEU A 17 23.88 -49.55 22.65
C LEU A 17 23.10 -49.63 24.00
N GLY A 18 21.81 -49.25 24.00
CA GLY A 18 20.76 -49.70 24.96
C GLY A 18 19.88 -48.54 25.48
N LEU A 19 18.84 -48.03 24.82
CA LEU A 19 17.51 -48.55 24.44
C LEU A 19 16.55 -48.97 25.58
N THR A 20 15.38 -48.30 25.55
CA THR A 20 13.99 -48.71 25.91
C THR A 20 13.46 -48.60 27.34
N GLY A 21 12.30 -47.91 27.45
CA GLY A 21 11.37 -47.95 28.58
C GLY A 21 10.27 -46.88 28.47
N ALA A 22 9.21 -47.17 27.71
CA ALA A 22 7.98 -46.36 27.61
C ALA A 22 6.87 -46.89 28.55
N ALA A 23 5.78 -46.11 28.67
CA ALA A 23 4.43 -46.39 29.23
C ALA A 23 4.19 -45.86 30.67
N THR A 24 3.54 -44.69 30.88
CA THR A 24 2.09 -44.31 30.79
C THR A 24 1.22 -44.63 32.01
N VAL A 25 0.33 -43.66 32.35
CA VAL A 25 -1.02 -43.72 33.01
C VAL A 25 -1.10 -42.62 34.09
N LEU A 26 -1.52 -41.39 33.76
CA LEU A 26 -2.88 -40.80 33.69
C LEU A 26 -3.21 -39.91 34.94
N PRO A 27 -4.10 -38.91 34.80
CA PRO A 27 -4.18 -37.71 35.61
C PRO A 27 -5.26 -37.79 36.71
N GLY A 28 -5.06 -37.02 37.79
CA GLY A 28 -6.05 -36.75 38.82
C GLY A 28 -6.47 -35.28 38.77
N THR A 29 -7.76 -35.07 38.56
CA THR A 29 -8.49 -33.82 38.34
C THR A 29 -8.77 -33.00 39.61
N LEU A 30 -8.88 -31.68 39.42
CA LEU A 30 -9.80 -30.70 40.02
C LEU A 30 -9.84 -30.51 41.55
N GLY A 31 -9.60 -29.26 41.97
CA GLY A 31 -9.98 -28.74 43.29
C GLY A 31 -9.81 -27.22 43.35
N ALA A 32 -10.92 -26.53 43.51
CA ALA A 32 -11.14 -25.10 43.30
C ALA A 32 -10.60 -24.17 44.42
N ALA A 33 -10.58 -22.88 44.07
CA ALA A 33 -10.82 -21.70 44.91
C ALA A 33 -9.99 -21.51 46.19
N GLY A 34 -9.22 -20.42 46.20
CA GLY A 34 -8.62 -19.86 47.40
C GLY A 34 -8.07 -18.47 47.12
N ALA A 35 -8.96 -17.49 46.99
CA ALA A 35 -8.60 -16.08 47.00
C ALA A 35 -7.88 -15.74 48.31
N HIS A 36 -6.70 -15.14 48.21
CA HIS A 36 -6.15 -14.31 49.28
C HIS A 36 -5.81 -12.94 48.69
N ALA A 37 -6.63 -11.98 49.09
CA ALA A 37 -6.35 -10.56 48.96
C ALA A 37 -5.03 -10.23 49.66
N ALA A 38 -4.17 -9.51 48.96
CA ALA A 38 -3.13 -8.71 49.59
C ALA A 38 -3.48 -7.25 49.30
N ASP A 39 -4.11 -6.61 50.28
CA ASP A 39 -4.08 -5.17 50.41
C ASP A 39 -2.62 -4.71 50.40
N GLY A 40 -2.29 -3.86 49.44
CA GLY A 40 -0.95 -3.31 49.28
C GLY A 40 -1.04 -2.11 48.38
N THR A 41 -1.29 -0.95 49.00
CA THR A 41 -1.13 0.38 48.41
C THR A 41 0.21 0.47 47.67
N ALA A 42 0.19 0.30 46.35
CA ALA A 42 1.30 0.59 45.49
C ALA A 42 1.40 2.11 45.34
N THR A 43 2.14 2.74 46.26
CA THR A 43 2.69 4.07 46.05
C THR A 43 3.48 4.05 44.73
N ALA A 44 3.14 4.95 43.81
CA ALA A 44 3.87 5.19 42.57
C ALA A 44 5.33 5.51 42.90
N SER A 45 6.20 4.51 42.80
CA SER A 45 7.63 4.76 42.71
C SER A 45 7.89 5.42 41.37
N ALA A 46 8.47 6.62 41.38
CA ALA A 46 9.06 7.26 40.21
C ALA A 46 9.78 6.20 39.35
N GLY A 47 9.18 5.86 38.20
CA GLY A 47 9.65 4.81 37.32
C GLY A 47 11.04 5.13 36.78
N THR A 48 11.85 4.08 36.67
CA THR A 48 13.24 4.08 36.18
C THR A 48 13.52 5.12 35.08
N GLY A 49 14.50 6.00 35.28
CA GLY A 49 14.80 7.14 34.39
C GLY A 49 15.28 6.79 32.96
N THR A 50 15.21 5.52 32.55
CA THR A 50 15.66 5.04 31.23
C THR A 50 14.49 4.40 30.48
N PRO A 51 14.26 4.75 29.19
CA PRO A 51 13.29 4.07 28.34
C PRO A 51 13.48 2.55 28.31
N PRO A 52 12.39 1.76 28.18
CA PRO A 52 12.44 0.29 28.27
C PRO A 52 13.21 -0.38 27.11
N ASP A 53 13.26 0.25 25.94
CA ASP A 53 13.99 -0.21 24.75
C ASP A 53 14.29 0.96 23.79
N ASP A 54 14.95 0.64 22.67
CA ASP A 54 15.40 1.63 21.68
C ASP A 54 14.25 2.36 20.98
N VAL A 55 13.12 1.68 20.71
CA VAL A 55 11.95 2.28 20.07
C VAL A 55 11.31 3.29 21.02
N ALA A 56 11.06 2.88 22.26
CA ALA A 56 10.57 3.78 23.29
C ALA A 56 11.54 4.95 23.57
N ALA A 57 12.85 4.73 23.44
CA ALA A 57 13.83 5.80 23.55
C ALA A 57 13.71 6.84 22.43
N VAL A 58 13.41 6.41 21.20
CA VAL A 58 13.11 7.32 20.09
C VAL A 58 11.83 8.10 20.38
N TYR A 59 10.73 7.43 20.74
CA TYR A 59 9.46 8.09 21.07
C TYR A 59 9.62 9.17 22.14
N HIS A 60 10.40 8.90 23.19
CA HIS A 60 10.69 9.88 24.23
C HIS A 60 11.44 11.11 23.71
N ARG A 61 12.51 10.92 22.90
CA ARG A 61 13.25 12.03 22.29
C ARG A 61 12.40 12.84 21.30
N VAL A 62 11.57 12.16 20.51
CA VAL A 62 10.65 12.77 19.56
C VAL A 62 9.61 13.63 20.29
N LEU A 63 9.09 13.18 21.43
CA LEU A 63 8.20 13.96 22.28
C LEU A 63 8.90 15.19 22.90
N LEU A 64 10.14 15.03 23.37
CA LEU A 64 10.95 16.15 23.85
C LEU A 64 11.10 17.19 22.73
N GLN A 65 11.59 16.81 21.55
CA GLN A 65 11.76 17.72 20.41
C GLN A 65 10.45 18.40 19.98
N HIS A 66 9.35 17.65 19.91
CA HIS A 66 8.02 18.18 19.59
C HIS A 66 7.51 19.20 20.62
N THR A 67 8.07 19.24 21.83
CA THR A 67 7.66 20.20 22.86
C THR A 67 7.87 21.64 22.39
N ARG A 68 8.86 21.89 21.53
CA ARG A 68 9.08 23.19 20.87
C ARG A 68 7.89 23.63 20.04
N TRP A 69 7.21 22.71 19.36
CA TRP A 69 5.96 23.00 18.69
C TRP A 69 4.80 23.13 19.68
N SER A 70 4.65 22.22 20.65
CA SER A 70 3.50 22.27 21.57
C SER A 70 3.49 23.54 22.44
N GLU A 71 4.65 24.08 22.79
CA GLU A 71 4.76 25.35 23.51
C GLU A 71 4.30 26.55 22.67
N THR A 72 4.25 26.44 21.34
CA THR A 72 3.60 27.47 20.49
C THR A 72 2.08 27.51 20.67
N GLN A 73 1.50 26.45 21.24
CA GLN A 73 0.08 26.38 21.56
C GLN A 73 -0.24 27.01 22.92
N TRP A 74 0.76 27.43 23.70
CA TRP A 74 0.54 28.11 24.99
C TRP A 74 0.07 29.54 24.75
N ASP A 75 -1.08 29.90 25.31
CA ASP A 75 -1.61 31.26 25.27
C ASP A 75 -1.31 31.96 26.61
N GLU A 76 -0.28 32.83 26.61
CA GLU A 76 0.15 33.55 27.82
C GLU A 76 -0.96 34.43 28.43
N ALA A 77 -1.88 34.95 27.62
CA ALA A 77 -2.96 35.80 28.12
C ALA A 77 -4.04 34.98 28.84
N LYS A 78 -4.26 33.74 28.39
CA LYS A 78 -5.25 32.83 28.98
C LYS A 78 -4.69 31.98 30.10
N GLY A 79 -3.39 31.70 30.08
CA GLY A 79 -2.73 30.84 31.06
C GLY A 79 -3.02 29.35 30.87
N TYR A 80 -3.31 28.93 29.64
CA TYR A 80 -3.49 27.53 29.25
C TYR A 80 -3.20 27.31 27.76
N TYR A 81 -2.96 26.06 27.34
CA TYR A 81 -2.82 25.71 25.91
C TYR A 81 -4.14 25.89 25.15
N THR A 82 -4.11 26.38 23.91
CA THR A 82 -5.32 26.83 23.20
C THR A 82 -6.33 25.72 22.91
N ALA A 83 -7.63 26.08 22.93
CA ALA A 83 -8.72 25.20 22.48
C ALA A 83 -8.77 24.98 20.96
N LYS A 84 -8.17 25.89 20.17
CA LYS A 84 -8.14 25.80 18.71
C LYS A 84 -7.49 24.47 18.30
N ASP A 85 -8.14 23.74 17.39
CA ASP A 85 -7.68 22.45 16.88
C ASP A 85 -7.29 21.46 17.99
N PHE A 86 -7.98 21.53 19.14
CA PHE A 86 -7.68 20.73 20.34
C PHE A 86 -6.23 20.87 20.83
N GLY A 87 -5.61 22.03 20.65
CA GLY A 87 -4.22 22.30 21.09
C GLY A 87 -3.96 22.01 22.58
N PHE A 88 -4.99 22.02 23.42
CA PHE A 88 -4.89 21.63 24.82
C PHE A 88 -4.60 20.14 25.06
N ALA A 89 -4.85 19.26 24.08
CA ALA A 89 -4.62 17.83 24.20
C ALA A 89 -3.12 17.45 24.21
N VAL A 90 -2.22 18.40 23.93
CA VAL A 90 -0.76 18.21 24.07
C VAL A 90 -0.33 17.79 25.48
N VAL A 91 -1.21 17.98 26.47
CA VAL A 91 -1.02 17.61 27.88
C VAL A 91 -0.69 16.13 28.09
N LEU A 92 -1.12 15.19 27.24
CA LEU A 92 -0.75 13.78 27.41
C LEU A 92 0.73 13.54 27.16
N GLY A 93 1.27 14.09 26.06
CA GLY A 93 2.72 14.02 25.80
C GLY A 93 3.53 14.74 26.89
N ASN A 94 3.01 15.84 27.43
CA ASN A 94 3.67 16.55 28.54
C ASN A 94 3.64 15.70 29.82
N ALA A 95 2.48 15.14 30.18
CA ALA A 95 2.32 14.28 31.36
C ALA A 95 3.27 13.09 31.29
N LEU A 96 3.43 12.46 30.11
CA LEU A 96 4.40 11.39 29.91
C LEU A 96 5.84 11.85 30.21
N LEU A 97 6.28 12.96 29.60
CA LEU A 97 7.64 13.50 29.81
C LEU A 97 7.91 13.92 31.26
N LEU A 98 6.86 14.32 32.00
CA LEU A 98 6.97 14.72 33.40
C LEU A 98 7.06 13.51 34.34
N THR A 99 6.50 12.37 33.94
CA THR A 99 6.36 11.17 34.79
C THR A 99 7.30 10.03 34.42
N HIS A 100 7.82 10.00 33.18
CA HIS A 100 8.61 8.91 32.62
C HIS A 100 9.87 9.39 31.88
N GLY A 101 10.91 8.55 31.93
CA GLY A 101 12.21 8.82 31.28
C GLY A 101 12.97 9.98 31.93
N THR A 102 14.07 10.40 31.30
CA THR A 102 14.88 11.53 31.75
C THR A 102 14.50 12.78 30.97
N TYR A 103 14.04 13.83 31.66
CA TYR A 103 13.64 15.09 31.02
C TYR A 103 14.86 15.92 30.59
N ASP A 104 14.91 16.33 29.32
CA ASP A 104 15.94 17.19 28.74
C ASP A 104 15.33 18.54 28.35
N ALA A 105 15.64 19.60 29.11
CA ALA A 105 15.12 20.94 28.89
C ALA A 105 15.67 21.60 27.61
N ASP A 106 16.89 21.24 27.19
CA ASP A 106 17.50 21.81 25.99
C ASP A 106 16.84 21.24 24.74
N LEU A 107 16.55 19.95 24.71
CA LEU A 107 15.75 19.35 23.64
C LEU A 107 14.32 19.89 23.63
N ALA A 108 13.67 19.95 24.81
CA ALA A 108 12.29 20.41 24.95
C ALA A 108 12.08 21.89 24.62
N GLY A 109 13.10 22.73 24.83
CA GLY A 109 13.00 24.17 24.67
C GLY A 109 12.24 24.89 25.78
N VAL A 110 11.97 24.20 26.90
CA VAL A 110 11.26 24.72 28.08
C VAL A 110 11.76 24.00 29.33
N ALA A 111 11.77 24.69 30.48
CA ALA A 111 12.15 24.08 31.75
C ALA A 111 11.08 23.10 32.26
N ARG A 112 11.50 22.01 32.92
CA ARG A 112 10.59 20.97 33.43
C ARG A 112 9.47 21.52 34.31
N ASP A 113 9.82 22.37 35.28
CA ASP A 113 8.86 22.93 36.24
C ASP A 113 7.86 23.88 35.56
N GLU A 114 8.30 24.59 34.52
CA GLU A 114 7.44 25.47 33.74
C GLU A 114 6.46 24.64 32.88
N LEU A 115 6.94 23.58 32.22
CA LEU A 115 6.07 22.64 31.51
C LEU A 115 5.04 22.00 32.44
N ALA A 116 5.45 21.60 33.64
CA ALA A 116 4.56 21.05 34.67
C ALA A 116 3.47 22.05 35.06
N ARG A 117 3.86 23.30 35.36
CA ARG A 117 2.93 24.38 35.71
C ARG A 117 1.90 24.64 34.61
N ARG A 118 2.34 24.75 33.36
CA ARG A 118 1.47 24.97 32.18
C ARG A 118 0.52 23.81 31.92
N THR A 119 1.02 22.58 32.08
CA THR A 119 0.24 21.35 31.90
C THR A 119 -0.87 21.24 32.96
N VAL A 120 -0.54 21.43 34.24
CA VAL A 120 -1.53 21.39 35.33
C VAL A 120 -2.55 22.52 35.21
N ALA A 121 -2.13 23.74 34.83
CA ALA A 121 -3.05 24.85 34.59
C ALA A 121 -4.05 24.54 33.48
N THR A 122 -3.58 23.93 32.39
CA THR A 122 -4.44 23.50 31.27
C THR A 122 -5.40 22.40 31.68
N LEU A 123 -4.94 21.38 32.43
CA LEU A 123 -5.80 20.33 32.98
C LEU A 123 -6.89 20.91 33.89
N ARG A 124 -6.55 21.86 34.77
CA ARG A 124 -7.52 22.53 35.64
C ARG A 124 -8.60 23.26 34.83
N HIS A 125 -8.20 24.08 33.85
CA HIS A 125 -9.13 24.85 33.02
C HIS A 125 -10.08 23.93 32.23
N PHE A 126 -9.53 23.02 31.45
CA PHE A 126 -10.35 22.16 30.57
C PHE A 126 -11.15 21.10 31.33
N ALA A 127 -10.73 20.68 32.54
CA ALA A 127 -11.59 19.85 33.38
C ALA A 127 -12.84 20.62 33.84
N ALA A 128 -12.69 21.89 34.25
CA ALA A 128 -13.79 22.73 34.68
C ALA A 128 -14.68 23.22 33.53
N SER A 129 -14.10 23.46 32.35
CA SER A 129 -14.83 24.00 31.19
C SER A 129 -15.55 22.94 30.34
N ASN A 130 -15.41 21.67 30.68
CA ASN A 130 -16.07 20.56 29.98
C ASN A 130 -17.60 20.57 30.20
N ARG A 131 -18.38 20.28 29.16
CA ARG A 131 -19.86 20.26 29.21
C ARG A 131 -20.44 19.23 30.18
N LEU A 132 -19.71 18.14 30.44
CA LEU A 132 -20.12 17.11 31.41
C LEU A 132 -19.93 17.57 32.86
N THR A 133 -19.03 18.51 33.12
CA THR A 133 -18.79 19.04 34.47
C THR A 133 -19.67 20.25 34.79
N GLY A 134 -20.25 20.87 33.76
CA GLY A 134 -21.12 22.06 33.87
C GLY A 134 -20.58 23.27 33.11
N GLY A 135 -19.42 23.12 32.46
CA GLY A 135 -18.86 24.12 31.55
C GLY A 135 -19.53 24.14 30.18
N THR A 136 -18.97 24.91 29.25
CA THR A 136 -19.58 25.19 27.94
C THR A 136 -18.61 25.04 26.76
N GLU A 137 -17.31 24.85 27.01
CA GLU A 137 -16.29 24.97 25.97
C GLU A 137 -16.21 23.72 25.09
N TRP A 138 -16.14 22.52 25.69
CA TRP A 138 -15.82 21.27 24.98
C TRP A 138 -16.39 20.03 25.68
N GLY A 139 -16.32 18.87 25.03
CA GLY A 139 -16.72 17.58 25.59
C GLY A 139 -18.19 17.23 25.38
N ARG A 140 -18.56 16.01 25.78
CA ARG A 140 -19.86 15.35 25.59
C ARG A 140 -20.11 14.81 24.19
N THR A 141 -19.72 15.54 23.14
CA THR A 141 -19.85 15.12 21.74
C THR A 141 -19.00 13.87 21.46
N LEU A 142 -19.50 12.91 20.67
CA LEU A 142 -18.71 11.73 20.31
C LEU A 142 -17.58 12.10 19.34
N PHE A 143 -17.93 12.56 18.15
CA PHE A 143 -16.99 12.96 17.10
C PHE A 143 -16.71 14.47 17.18
N PHE A 144 -15.50 14.98 17.45
CA PHE A 144 -14.22 14.35 17.76
C PHE A 144 -13.87 14.38 19.27
N ASP A 145 -14.73 14.97 20.12
CA ASP A 145 -14.35 15.32 21.49
C ASP A 145 -13.94 14.09 22.31
N THR A 146 -14.55 12.91 22.09
CA THR A 146 -14.21 11.71 22.89
C THR A 146 -12.78 11.24 22.70
N THR A 147 -12.22 11.34 21.48
CA THR A 147 -10.81 11.01 21.22
C THR A 147 -9.90 11.87 22.09
N PHE A 148 -10.15 13.19 22.12
CA PHE A 148 -9.36 14.13 22.92
C PHE A 148 -9.66 14.04 24.42
N GLN A 149 -10.91 13.72 24.80
CA GLN A 149 -11.27 13.45 26.20
C GLN A 149 -10.51 12.25 26.74
N LEU A 150 -10.33 11.19 25.93
CA LEU A 150 -9.55 10.01 26.30
C LEU A 150 -8.11 10.42 26.62
N TYR A 151 -7.45 11.17 25.72
CA TYR A 151 -6.08 11.67 25.96
C TYR A 151 -5.99 12.56 27.20
N PHE A 152 -6.96 13.47 27.36
CA PHE A 152 -7.03 14.38 28.48
C PHE A 152 -7.18 13.64 29.82
N VAL A 153 -8.08 12.65 29.89
CA VAL A 153 -8.29 11.84 31.09
C VAL A 153 -7.04 11.03 31.41
N LEU A 154 -6.39 10.44 30.41
CA LEU A 154 -5.14 9.70 30.63
C LEU A 154 -4.03 10.61 31.17
N ALA A 155 -3.88 11.81 30.61
CA ALA A 155 -2.92 12.81 31.09
C ALA A 155 -3.17 13.19 32.56
N ALA A 156 -4.43 13.43 32.92
CA ALA A 156 -4.82 13.73 34.29
C ALA A 156 -4.55 12.57 35.25
N ARG A 157 -4.72 11.32 34.80
CA ARG A 157 -4.43 10.12 35.60
C ARG A 157 -2.93 9.90 35.83
N LEU A 158 -2.09 10.23 34.85
CA LEU A 158 -0.63 10.19 35.02
C LEU A 158 -0.14 11.23 36.03
N LEU A 159 -0.79 12.40 36.09
CA LEU A 159 -0.46 13.50 37.00
C LEU A 159 -1.42 13.57 38.22
N TRP A 160 -2.09 12.48 38.57
CA TRP A 160 -3.24 12.50 39.48
C TRP A 160 -2.94 13.11 40.85
N ASP A 161 -1.73 12.89 41.36
CA ASP A 161 -1.27 13.39 42.65
C ASP A 161 -0.94 14.90 42.62
N ASP A 162 -0.64 15.45 41.44
CA ASP A 162 -0.34 16.88 41.24
C ASP A 162 -1.60 17.74 41.06
N LEU A 163 -2.77 17.11 40.88
CA LEU A 163 -4.05 17.79 40.68
C LEU A 163 -4.72 18.17 42.01
N ASP A 164 -5.43 19.29 42.04
CA ASP A 164 -6.28 19.62 43.19
C ASP A 164 -7.57 18.76 43.22
N ALA A 165 -8.24 18.75 44.37
CA ALA A 165 -9.41 17.90 44.59
C ALA A 165 -10.58 18.23 43.65
N GLU A 166 -10.75 19.50 43.26
CA GLU A 166 -11.80 19.93 42.34
C GLU A 166 -11.52 19.44 40.92
N THR A 167 -10.28 19.57 40.46
CA THR A 167 -9.85 19.06 39.15
C THR A 167 -10.01 17.55 39.08
N ARG A 168 -9.61 16.80 40.12
CA ARG A 168 -9.83 15.35 40.21
C ARG A 168 -11.32 14.99 40.13
N ALA A 169 -12.17 15.69 40.89
CA ALA A 169 -13.61 15.47 40.86
C ALA A 169 -14.22 15.75 39.47
N ASN A 170 -13.73 16.79 38.79
CA ASN A 170 -14.14 17.11 37.42
C ASN A 170 -13.72 16.01 36.42
N VAL A 171 -12.48 15.51 36.51
CA VAL A 171 -12.00 14.42 35.65
C VAL A 171 -12.77 13.11 35.90
N ASP A 172 -13.07 12.78 37.15
CA ASP A 172 -13.92 11.62 37.49
C ASP A 172 -15.34 11.78 36.91
N LYS A 173 -15.89 13.00 36.96
CA LYS A 173 -17.21 13.30 36.40
C LYS A 173 -17.22 13.23 34.87
N ILE A 174 -16.19 13.77 34.18
CA ILE A 174 -16.02 13.61 32.73
C ILE A 174 -16.03 12.12 32.37
N THR A 175 -15.24 11.32 33.11
CA THR A 175 -15.10 9.88 32.88
C THR A 175 -16.44 9.15 32.97
N ARG A 176 -17.19 9.35 34.07
CA ARG A 176 -18.46 8.64 34.33
C ARG A 176 -19.59 9.12 33.43
N GLU A 177 -19.71 10.43 33.24
CA GLU A 177 -20.84 11.01 32.53
C GLU A 177 -20.69 10.93 31.00
N GLN A 178 -19.46 10.85 30.47
CA GLN A 178 -19.26 10.53 29.06
C GLN A 178 -19.75 9.12 28.75
N ALA A 179 -19.36 8.13 29.55
CA ALA A 179 -19.79 6.76 29.35
C ALA A 179 -21.32 6.61 29.51
N ALA A 180 -21.91 7.27 30.52
CA ALA A 180 -23.36 7.30 30.68
C ALA A 180 -24.07 7.95 29.49
N TYR A 181 -23.51 9.03 28.92
CA TYR A 181 -24.05 9.65 27.72
C TYR A 181 -24.03 8.69 26.53
N THR A 182 -22.87 8.09 26.23
CA THR A 182 -22.74 7.13 25.12
C THR A 182 -23.70 5.95 25.28
N THR A 183 -23.76 5.33 26.47
CA THR A 183 -24.66 4.20 26.72
C THR A 183 -26.13 4.59 26.54
N ALA A 184 -26.52 5.82 26.91
CA ALA A 184 -27.89 6.32 26.72
C ALA A 184 -28.27 6.53 25.25
N LEU A 185 -27.31 6.72 24.35
CA LEU A 185 -27.55 6.77 22.89
C LEU A 185 -27.95 5.39 22.33
N GLY A 186 -27.62 4.29 23.03
CA GLY A 186 -27.81 2.93 22.54
C GLY A 186 -27.01 2.71 21.26
N THR A 187 -27.72 2.42 20.16
CA THR A 187 -27.14 2.30 18.81
C THR A 187 -27.54 3.45 17.88
N GLY A 188 -28.06 4.56 18.43
CA GLY A 188 -28.45 5.74 17.67
C GLY A 188 -27.31 6.74 17.50
N ASP A 189 -27.49 7.68 16.58
CA ASP A 189 -26.55 8.76 16.30
C ASP A 189 -26.39 9.71 17.50
N ASP A 190 -25.19 10.26 17.66
CA ASP A 190 -24.98 11.38 18.56
C ASP A 190 -25.50 12.69 17.93
N PRO A 191 -26.56 13.32 18.48
CA PRO A 191 -27.10 14.56 17.92
C PRO A 191 -26.11 15.74 17.96
N ALA A 192 -25.03 15.65 18.75
CA ALA A 192 -23.99 16.66 18.81
C ALA A 192 -22.90 16.48 17.74
N SER A 193 -22.83 15.32 17.09
CA SER A 193 -21.80 14.97 16.08
C SER A 193 -22.19 15.36 14.64
N GLY A 194 -23.29 16.10 14.47
CA GLY A 194 -23.69 16.64 13.17
C GLY A 194 -24.15 15.55 12.20
N SER A 195 -23.50 15.45 11.04
CA SER A 195 -23.82 14.44 10.00
C SER A 195 -23.04 13.13 10.15
N TRP A 196 -22.12 13.05 11.11
CA TRP A 196 -21.36 11.83 11.39
C TRP A 196 -22.28 10.78 12.04
N THR A 197 -22.21 9.54 11.58
CA THR A 197 -23.13 8.47 12.01
C THR A 197 -22.45 7.10 11.97
N PRO A 198 -22.65 6.24 12.98
CA PRO A 198 -22.25 4.82 12.90
C PRO A 198 -23.14 3.97 12.01
N HIS A 199 -24.23 4.55 11.48
CA HIS A 199 -25.31 3.83 10.80
C HIS A 199 -25.82 2.63 11.65
N GLY A 200 -25.95 2.87 12.96
CA GLY A 200 -26.28 1.85 13.96
C GLY A 200 -25.26 0.72 14.02
N LEU A 201 -25.73 -0.53 14.15
CA LEU A 201 -24.88 -1.74 14.09
C LEU A 201 -24.86 -2.38 12.70
N ALA A 202 -25.40 -1.70 11.69
CA ALA A 202 -25.36 -2.20 10.32
C ALA A 202 -24.00 -1.91 9.66
N GLY A 203 -23.39 -0.75 9.95
CA GLY A 203 -22.19 -0.28 9.27
C GLY A 203 -22.40 -0.20 7.75
N GLY A 204 -21.31 -0.42 7.00
CA GLY A 204 -21.34 -0.56 5.53
C GLY A 204 -21.81 0.67 4.77
N HIS A 205 -21.66 1.86 5.35
CA HIS A 205 -21.99 3.12 4.71
C HIS A 205 -20.97 3.45 3.61
N GLU A 206 -21.42 3.95 2.46
CA GLU A 206 -20.50 4.37 1.40
C GLU A 206 -19.89 5.72 1.77
N GLY A 207 -18.56 5.81 1.76
CA GLY A 207 -17.84 7.05 2.07
C GLY A 207 -17.51 7.26 3.54
N ASP A 208 -17.87 6.32 4.42
CA ASP A 208 -17.53 6.30 5.84
C ASP A 208 -17.09 4.88 6.25
N THR A 209 -16.44 4.76 7.41
CA THR A 209 -15.91 3.50 7.92
C THR A 209 -16.43 3.17 9.32
N LYS A 210 -17.11 2.03 9.43
CA LYS A 210 -17.54 1.49 10.72
C LYS A 210 -16.40 1.26 11.72
N LEU A 211 -15.15 1.11 11.26
CA LEU A 211 -14.01 0.94 12.17
C LEU A 211 -13.75 2.22 12.97
N GLU A 212 -13.86 3.38 12.32
CA GLU A 212 -13.78 4.67 13.00
C GLU A 212 -15.06 4.95 13.78
N GLU A 213 -16.21 4.77 13.13
CA GLU A 213 -17.48 5.16 13.73
C GLU A 213 -17.79 4.38 15.01
N MET A 214 -17.75 3.05 14.94
CA MET A 214 -18.03 2.18 16.09
C MET A 214 -16.88 2.25 17.12
N GLY A 215 -15.65 2.45 16.64
CA GLY A 215 -14.48 2.68 17.49
C GLY A 215 -14.61 3.92 18.39
N VAL A 216 -15.18 5.02 17.86
CA VAL A 216 -15.49 6.23 18.63
C VAL A 216 -16.50 5.95 19.77
N TYR A 217 -17.51 5.11 19.54
CA TYR A 217 -18.42 4.69 20.61
C TYR A 217 -17.70 3.83 21.65
N ALA A 218 -16.89 2.85 21.22
CA ALA A 218 -16.13 2.00 22.12
C ALA A 218 -15.16 2.80 23.00
N GLN A 219 -14.36 3.70 22.41
CA GLN A 219 -13.37 4.48 23.16
C GLN A 219 -13.99 5.44 24.18
N SER A 220 -15.22 5.92 23.94
CA SER A 220 -15.90 6.80 24.88
C SER A 220 -16.31 6.10 26.19
N LEU A 221 -16.31 4.75 26.20
CA LEU A 221 -16.66 3.90 27.34
C LEU A 221 -15.42 3.39 28.09
N ALA A 222 -14.28 3.22 27.40
CA ALA A 222 -13.07 2.61 27.95
C ALA A 222 -12.53 3.31 29.23
N PRO A 223 -12.45 4.65 29.32
CA PRO A 223 -12.00 5.32 30.54
C PRO A 223 -12.85 4.99 31.76
N ALA A 224 -14.18 4.90 31.62
CA ALA A 224 -15.06 4.57 32.73
C ALA A 224 -14.92 3.12 33.19
N LEU A 225 -14.73 2.20 32.25
CA LEU A 225 -14.45 0.80 32.58
C LEU A 225 -13.11 0.61 33.31
N ALA A 226 -12.10 1.40 32.97
CA ALA A 226 -10.79 1.35 33.62
C ALA A 226 -10.81 2.00 35.03
N TRP A 227 -11.39 3.20 35.14
CA TRP A 227 -11.21 4.07 36.31
C TRP A 227 -12.44 4.21 37.22
N ALA A 228 -13.62 3.78 36.76
CA ALA A 228 -14.91 3.90 37.45
C ALA A 228 -15.66 2.57 37.49
N SER A 229 -14.94 1.44 37.57
CA SER A 229 -15.50 0.09 37.58
C SER A 229 -16.41 -0.20 38.78
N ASP A 230 -16.41 0.67 39.78
CA ASP A 230 -17.23 0.63 40.98
C ASP A 230 -18.60 1.33 40.82
N ASP A 231 -18.83 2.03 39.71
CA ASP A 231 -20.12 2.67 39.41
C ASP A 231 -21.23 1.63 39.26
N ALA A 232 -22.44 1.96 39.74
CA ALA A 232 -23.61 1.09 39.57
C ALA A 232 -23.96 0.84 38.08
N ARG A 233 -23.55 1.74 37.17
CA ARG A 233 -23.76 1.66 35.72
C ARG A 233 -22.68 0.85 34.98
N ALA A 234 -21.64 0.38 35.66
CA ALA A 234 -20.47 -0.23 35.02
C ALA A 234 -20.79 -1.51 34.22
N ALA A 235 -21.85 -2.24 34.58
CA ALA A 235 -22.31 -3.39 33.81
C ALA A 235 -22.84 -2.97 32.43
N ASP A 236 -23.72 -1.95 32.39
CA ASP A 236 -24.29 -1.44 31.15
C ASP A 236 -23.20 -0.88 30.21
N TRP A 237 -22.20 -0.20 30.79
CA TRP A 237 -21.04 0.29 30.04
C TRP A 237 -20.23 -0.85 29.42
N ARG A 238 -20.05 -1.96 30.14
CA ARG A 238 -19.30 -3.13 29.65
C ARG A 238 -20.03 -3.82 28.50
N ASP A 239 -21.36 -3.97 28.63
CA ASP A 239 -22.19 -4.55 27.59
C ASP A 239 -22.18 -3.68 26.31
N ALA A 240 -22.30 -2.36 26.45
CA ALA A 240 -22.19 -1.42 25.34
C ALA A 240 -20.80 -1.44 24.70
N TYR A 241 -19.73 -1.46 25.50
CA TYR A 241 -18.35 -1.50 25.01
C TYR A 241 -18.09 -2.75 24.17
N GLY A 242 -18.47 -3.92 24.68
CA GLY A 242 -18.31 -5.18 23.94
C GLY A 242 -19.18 -5.24 22.68
N LEU A 243 -20.38 -4.64 22.71
CA LEU A 243 -21.27 -4.58 21.55
C LEU A 243 -20.64 -3.79 20.39
N TRP A 244 -20.15 -2.58 20.65
CA TRP A 244 -19.49 -1.75 19.66
C TRP A 244 -18.17 -2.36 19.20
N SER A 245 -17.29 -2.74 20.14
CA SER A 245 -15.95 -3.25 19.83
C SER A 245 -15.96 -4.52 18.96
N ARG A 246 -16.90 -5.45 19.19
CA ARG A 246 -17.00 -6.67 18.36
C ARG A 246 -17.57 -6.38 16.97
N ASN A 247 -18.42 -5.35 16.82
CA ASN A 247 -19.06 -5.02 15.55
C ASN A 247 -18.17 -4.16 14.64
N GLU A 248 -17.19 -3.43 15.18
CA GLU A 248 -16.17 -2.69 14.39
C GLU A 248 -15.68 -3.53 13.21
N THR A 249 -15.37 -4.80 13.46
CA THR A 249 -14.81 -5.73 12.47
C THR A 249 -15.81 -6.72 11.88
N GLY A 250 -17.11 -6.55 12.16
CA GLY A 250 -18.15 -7.52 11.77
C GLY A 250 -18.22 -7.79 10.26
N LEU A 251 -18.17 -9.06 9.87
CA LEU A 251 -18.34 -9.48 8.48
C LEU A 251 -19.21 -10.73 8.45
N PRO A 252 -20.51 -10.64 8.14
CA PRO A 252 -21.43 -11.74 8.36
C PRO A 252 -21.04 -13.06 7.68
N PRO A 253 -20.50 -13.08 6.44
CA PRO A 253 -19.97 -14.31 5.85
C PRO A 253 -18.92 -15.05 6.71
N ALA A 254 -18.06 -14.30 7.42
CA ALA A 254 -17.04 -14.85 8.31
C ALA A 254 -17.59 -15.12 9.72
N ASP A 255 -18.34 -14.18 10.28
CA ASP A 255 -18.82 -14.22 11.66
C ASP A 255 -19.82 -15.36 11.89
N LEU A 256 -20.71 -15.63 10.93
CA LEU A 256 -21.65 -16.75 11.00
C LEU A 256 -20.98 -18.12 10.91
N ALA A 257 -19.73 -18.18 10.44
CA ALA A 257 -18.91 -19.38 10.45
C ALA A 257 -18.08 -19.51 11.73
N ASN A 258 -18.01 -18.47 12.57
CA ASN A 258 -17.17 -18.41 13.75
C ASN A 258 -17.90 -18.85 15.04
N PRO A 259 -17.55 -20.01 15.61
CA PRO A 259 -18.15 -20.49 16.87
C PRO A 259 -17.53 -19.87 18.12
N ALA A 260 -16.48 -19.03 18.01
CA ALA A 260 -15.81 -18.44 19.16
C ALA A 260 -16.73 -17.52 19.96
N LEU A 261 -16.44 -17.43 21.26
CA LEU A 261 -17.01 -16.45 22.17
C LEU A 261 -15.95 -15.37 22.43
N VAL A 262 -16.39 -14.11 22.53
CA VAL A 262 -15.55 -12.98 22.93
C VAL A 262 -16.32 -12.18 23.98
N ASP A 263 -15.73 -12.03 25.17
CA ASP A 263 -16.40 -11.53 26.37
C ASP A 263 -17.69 -12.31 26.68
N GLY A 264 -17.66 -13.63 26.45
CA GLY A 264 -18.80 -14.54 26.65
C GLY A 264 -19.92 -14.41 25.60
N VAL A 265 -19.75 -13.59 24.56
CA VAL A 265 -20.74 -13.39 23.49
C VAL A 265 -20.28 -14.06 22.19
N PRO A 266 -21.14 -14.85 21.51
CA PRO A 266 -20.77 -15.46 20.23
C PRO A 266 -20.44 -14.42 19.15
N VAL A 267 -19.34 -14.63 18.43
CA VAL A 267 -18.94 -13.80 17.27
C VAL A 267 -20.05 -13.75 16.23
N ALA A 268 -20.75 -14.88 16.01
CA ALA A 268 -21.90 -14.96 15.11
C ALA A 268 -23.10 -14.04 15.46
N ARG A 269 -23.08 -13.32 16.58
CA ARG A 269 -24.08 -12.28 16.90
C ARG A 269 -23.74 -10.89 16.34
N ASN A 270 -22.54 -10.72 15.79
CA ASN A 270 -22.17 -9.49 15.09
C ASN A 270 -23.07 -9.29 13.86
N THR A 271 -23.44 -8.04 13.60
CA THR A 271 -24.38 -7.68 12.53
C THR A 271 -23.81 -6.68 11.53
N ALA A 272 -22.75 -5.97 11.91
CA ALA A 272 -22.12 -4.98 11.07
C ALA A 272 -21.57 -5.60 9.78
N ARG A 273 -21.51 -4.81 8.72
CA ARG A 273 -21.06 -5.24 7.39
C ARG A 273 -19.97 -4.32 6.86
N ASN A 274 -19.03 -4.88 6.09
CA ASN A 274 -18.20 -4.09 5.20
C ASN A 274 -19.00 -3.74 3.93
N LEU A 275 -18.55 -2.72 3.20
CA LEU A 275 -19.07 -2.45 1.86
C LEU A 275 -18.77 -3.60 0.89
N TYR A 276 -17.66 -4.32 1.12
CA TYR A 276 -17.23 -5.47 0.33
C TYR A 276 -16.76 -6.63 1.21
N ASP A 277 -17.05 -7.85 0.77
CA ASP A 277 -16.62 -9.10 1.41
C ASP A 277 -15.15 -9.42 1.10
N THR A 278 -14.25 -8.48 1.32
CA THR A 278 -12.82 -8.61 0.99
C THR A 278 -11.90 -8.16 2.13
N PHE A 279 -12.48 -7.90 3.32
CA PHE A 279 -11.82 -7.30 4.49
C PHE A 279 -11.22 -5.90 4.28
N ILE A 280 -11.18 -5.38 3.05
CA ILE A 280 -10.94 -3.96 2.82
C ILE A 280 -12.10 -3.15 3.39
N VAL A 281 -11.76 -2.04 4.03
CA VAL A 281 -12.72 -1.02 4.45
C VAL A 281 -12.49 0.25 3.65
N GLU A 282 -13.58 0.83 3.15
CA GLU A 282 -13.52 2.12 2.45
C GLU A 282 -13.77 3.27 3.42
N ASN A 283 -13.14 4.40 3.11
CA ASN A 283 -13.52 5.69 3.64
C ASN A 283 -13.33 6.74 2.53
N HIS A 284 -14.18 7.77 2.51
CA HIS A 284 -14.19 8.81 1.46
C HIS A 284 -14.21 8.26 0.02
N GLY A 285 -14.88 7.12 -0.20
CA GLY A 285 -15.00 6.47 -1.51
C GLY A 285 -13.72 5.82 -2.02
N SER A 286 -12.77 5.52 -1.12
CA SER A 286 -11.46 4.95 -1.44
C SER A 286 -11.05 3.88 -0.43
N PHE A 287 -10.17 2.96 -0.81
CA PHE A 287 -9.44 2.17 0.17
C PHE A 287 -8.34 3.02 0.79
N GLY A 288 -8.53 3.38 2.06
CA GLY A 288 -7.54 4.07 2.87
C GLY A 288 -7.03 3.17 3.99
N PRO A 289 -5.89 2.47 3.81
CA PRO A 289 -5.26 1.66 4.84
C PRO A 289 -5.20 2.33 6.22
N HIS A 290 -4.92 3.63 6.24
CA HIS A 290 -4.92 4.49 7.44
C HIS A 290 -6.19 4.40 8.28
N TYR A 291 -7.34 4.34 7.62
CA TYR A 291 -8.66 4.24 8.24
C TYR A 291 -8.98 2.81 8.66
N GLN A 292 -8.38 1.83 8.00
CA GLN A 292 -8.50 0.42 8.39
C GLN A 292 -7.68 0.11 9.65
N GLU A 293 -6.56 0.81 9.86
CA GLU A 293 -5.77 0.74 11.09
C GLU A 293 -6.52 1.26 12.33
N GLU A 294 -7.67 1.94 12.15
CA GLU A 294 -8.44 2.52 13.25
C GLU A 294 -8.92 1.48 14.26
N LEU A 295 -9.08 0.21 13.86
CA LEU A 295 -9.29 -0.91 14.78
C LEU A 295 -8.21 -0.97 15.86
N PHE A 296 -6.95 -0.98 15.42
CA PHE A 296 -5.79 -1.12 16.29
C PHE A 296 -5.46 0.22 16.97
N ARG A 297 -5.73 1.35 16.30
CA ARG A 297 -5.60 2.68 16.90
C ARG A 297 -6.51 2.85 18.10
N THR A 298 -7.82 2.62 17.90
CA THR A 298 -8.84 2.64 18.96
C THR A 298 -8.48 1.66 20.07
N SER A 299 -8.03 0.45 19.72
CA SER A 299 -7.65 -0.56 20.70
C SER A 299 -6.43 -0.14 21.53
N GLY A 300 -5.42 0.49 20.92
CA GLY A 300 -4.27 1.05 21.63
C GLY A 300 -4.65 2.19 22.59
N ARG A 301 -5.52 3.10 22.15
CA ARG A 301 -6.10 4.15 23.01
C ARG A 301 -6.83 3.56 24.22
N ASN A 302 -7.68 2.57 23.98
CA ASN A 302 -8.46 1.91 25.03
C ASN A 302 -7.54 1.16 26.01
N ALA A 303 -6.61 0.36 25.48
CA ALA A 303 -5.65 -0.42 26.27
C ALA A 303 -4.85 0.48 27.21
N ALA A 304 -4.40 1.65 26.76
CA ALA A 304 -3.62 2.57 27.58
C ALA A 304 -4.30 2.93 28.92
N HIS A 305 -5.64 3.07 28.94
CA HIS A 305 -6.39 3.34 30.17
C HIS A 305 -6.39 2.15 31.13
N PHE A 306 -6.69 0.94 30.65
CA PHE A 306 -6.72 -0.26 31.48
C PHE A 306 -5.34 -0.59 32.05
N LEU A 307 -4.31 -0.52 31.20
CA LEU A 307 -2.93 -0.83 31.59
C LEU A 307 -2.41 0.17 32.62
N THR A 308 -2.65 1.48 32.41
CA THR A 308 -2.27 2.52 33.38
C THR A 308 -3.06 2.40 34.69
N ALA A 309 -4.30 1.93 34.65
CA ALA A 309 -5.12 1.66 35.84
C ALA A 309 -4.75 0.35 36.56
N GLY A 310 -3.81 -0.44 36.05
CA GLY A 310 -3.49 -1.76 36.60
C GLY A 310 -4.65 -2.76 36.48
N ARG A 311 -5.49 -2.60 35.46
CA ARG A 311 -6.67 -3.44 35.19
C ARG A 311 -6.39 -4.43 34.04
N PRO A 312 -6.99 -5.63 34.07
CA PRO A 312 -6.92 -6.53 32.93
C PRO A 312 -7.62 -5.92 31.71
N LEU A 313 -7.09 -6.21 30.52
CA LEU A 313 -7.72 -5.84 29.26
C LEU A 313 -9.02 -6.64 29.04
N PRO A 314 -10.11 -6.03 28.53
CA PRO A 314 -11.26 -6.74 27.99
C PRO A 314 -10.84 -7.75 26.91
N GLU A 315 -11.54 -8.89 26.82
CA GLU A 315 -11.17 -9.96 25.88
C GLU A 315 -11.24 -9.47 24.43
N VAL A 316 -12.24 -8.66 24.09
CA VAL A 316 -12.42 -8.10 22.74
C VAL A 316 -11.22 -7.31 22.22
N LEU A 317 -10.37 -6.73 23.09
CA LEU A 317 -9.15 -6.06 22.65
C LEU A 317 -8.07 -7.06 22.21
N THR A 318 -8.05 -8.27 22.78
CA THR A 318 -7.00 -9.28 22.51
C THR A 318 -7.49 -10.41 21.58
N HIS A 319 -8.80 -10.56 21.44
CA HIS A 319 -9.47 -11.56 20.60
C HIS A 319 -10.43 -10.85 19.64
N GLN A 320 -9.88 -9.94 18.84
CA GLN A 320 -10.64 -9.12 17.89
C GLN A 320 -11.17 -10.00 16.75
N PRO A 321 -12.51 -10.12 16.57
CA PRO A 321 -13.07 -10.81 15.41
C PRO A 321 -12.49 -10.25 14.11
N ASN A 322 -12.09 -11.09 13.17
CA ASN A 322 -11.54 -10.69 11.87
C ASN A 322 -10.28 -9.80 11.90
N GLY A 323 -9.70 -9.49 13.08
CA GLY A 323 -8.56 -8.59 13.21
C GLY A 323 -7.32 -9.09 12.46
N THR A 324 -7.08 -10.41 12.46
CA THR A 324 -5.99 -11.02 11.68
C THR A 324 -6.17 -10.84 10.17
N ALA A 325 -7.40 -10.91 9.65
CA ALA A 325 -7.67 -10.71 8.23
C ALA A 325 -7.48 -9.24 7.83
N LEU A 326 -7.93 -8.30 8.67
CA LEU A 326 -7.68 -6.87 8.50
C LEU A 326 -6.18 -6.54 8.55
N TRP A 327 -5.41 -7.18 9.43
CA TRP A 327 -3.96 -7.01 9.47
C TRP A 327 -3.29 -7.58 8.21
N ARG A 328 -3.74 -8.74 7.72
CA ARG A 328 -3.20 -9.36 6.49
C ARG A 328 -3.41 -8.46 5.26
N THR A 329 -4.55 -7.78 5.13
CA THR A 329 -4.77 -6.86 4.01
C THR A 329 -3.88 -5.62 4.10
N LEU A 330 -3.56 -5.13 5.31
CA LEU A 330 -2.55 -4.07 5.52
C LEU A 330 -1.14 -4.53 5.15
N LEU A 331 -0.75 -5.75 5.54
CA LEU A 331 0.54 -6.34 5.15
C LEU A 331 0.69 -6.45 3.62
N GLY A 332 -0.40 -6.75 2.92
CA GLY A 332 -0.46 -6.80 1.45
C GLY A 332 -0.20 -5.46 0.74
N VAL A 333 -0.09 -4.36 1.49
CA VAL A 333 0.31 -3.03 0.99
C VAL A 333 1.38 -2.39 1.89
N MET A 334 2.09 -3.15 2.72
CA MET A 334 3.08 -2.61 3.66
C MET A 334 4.32 -2.03 2.94
N SER A 335 4.79 -0.87 3.38
CA SER A 335 6.04 -0.26 2.90
C SER A 335 7.28 -0.65 3.72
N ASP A 336 8.45 -0.24 3.25
CA ASP A 336 9.70 -0.32 4.01
C ASP A 336 9.77 0.68 5.18
N ALA A 337 8.87 1.68 5.20
CA ALA A 337 8.78 2.69 6.24
C ALA A 337 8.00 2.22 7.48
N GLY A 338 7.37 1.05 7.40
CA GLY A 338 6.57 0.48 8.50
C GLY A 338 5.11 0.94 8.52
N GLU A 339 4.70 1.81 7.61
CA GLU A 339 3.29 2.16 7.37
C GLU A 339 2.79 1.55 6.05
N PRO A 340 1.48 1.34 5.89
CA PRO A 340 0.92 0.87 4.63
C PRO A 340 0.95 1.94 3.53
N LEU A 341 1.23 1.52 2.30
CA LEU A 341 1.17 2.31 1.08
C LEU A 341 -0.28 2.75 0.79
N MET A 342 -0.47 4.00 0.36
CA MET A 342 -1.80 4.65 0.22
C MET A 342 -2.18 4.96 -1.26
N PRO A 343 -2.46 3.97 -2.12
CA PRO A 343 -2.68 4.21 -3.55
C PRO A 343 -3.90 5.05 -3.92
N MET A 344 -4.81 5.32 -2.98
CA MET A 344 -6.07 6.02 -3.26
C MET A 344 -6.37 7.15 -2.26
N VAL A 345 -5.42 7.56 -1.43
CA VAL A 345 -5.63 8.62 -0.41
C VAL A 345 -4.58 9.72 -0.59
N ASN A 346 -4.96 10.98 -0.33
CA ASN A 346 -4.09 12.15 -0.55
C ASN A 346 -3.60 12.81 0.75
N ASP A 347 -4.36 12.71 1.84
CA ASP A 347 -4.18 13.49 3.07
C ASP A 347 -3.51 12.70 4.20
N ARG A 348 -3.16 11.43 3.97
CA ARG A 348 -2.69 10.49 5.01
C ARG A 348 -1.38 9.78 4.70
N GLU A 349 -0.65 10.18 3.65
CA GLU A 349 0.71 9.68 3.43
C GLU A 349 1.69 10.29 4.44
N HIS A 350 2.64 9.49 4.93
CA HIS A 350 3.68 9.90 5.88
C HIS A 350 3.11 10.57 7.15
N LEU A 351 2.00 10.05 7.66
CA LEU A 351 1.35 10.52 8.89
C LEU A 351 1.87 9.75 10.11
N TYR A 352 3.20 9.56 10.16
CA TYR A 352 3.90 8.71 11.12
C TYR A 352 3.46 8.88 12.57
N GLY A 353 3.16 10.10 13.01
CA GLY A 353 2.70 10.35 14.37
C GLY A 353 1.39 9.62 14.76
N ARG A 354 0.58 9.18 13.79
CA ARG A 354 -0.67 8.43 14.03
C ARG A 354 -0.57 6.92 13.78
N ASP A 355 0.45 6.50 13.05
CA ASP A 355 0.61 5.08 12.64
C ASP A 355 1.50 4.31 13.63
N VAL A 356 2.13 5.02 14.58
CA VAL A 356 2.83 4.41 15.71
C VAL A 356 1.94 3.61 16.65
N ILE A 357 0.71 4.06 16.97
CA ILE A 357 -0.14 3.32 17.93
C ILE A 357 -0.56 1.97 17.37
N PRO A 358 -1.13 1.86 16.15
CA PRO A 358 -1.53 0.58 15.59
C PRO A 358 -0.43 -0.47 15.67
N LEU A 359 0.79 -0.08 15.29
CA LEU A 359 1.97 -0.94 15.31
C LEU A 359 2.39 -1.29 16.74
N ALA A 360 2.45 -0.31 17.66
CA ALA A 360 2.77 -0.53 19.07
C ALA A 360 1.76 -1.43 19.77
N PHE A 361 0.48 -1.31 19.44
CA PHE A 361 -0.57 -2.16 19.99
C PHE A 361 -0.41 -3.60 19.49
N LEU A 362 -0.30 -3.79 18.16
CA LEU A 362 -0.09 -5.10 17.56
C LEU A 362 1.19 -5.76 18.08
N SER A 363 2.28 -5.02 18.20
CA SER A 363 3.57 -5.53 18.68
C SER A 363 3.53 -5.81 20.19
N GLN A 364 3.30 -4.79 21.02
CA GLN A 364 3.50 -4.90 22.46
C GLN A 364 2.36 -5.67 23.15
N VAL A 365 1.11 -5.46 22.71
CA VAL A 365 -0.09 -6.08 23.30
C VAL A 365 -0.41 -7.42 22.65
N LEU A 366 -0.47 -7.49 21.32
CA LEU A 366 -0.84 -8.73 20.62
C LEU A 366 0.36 -9.65 20.32
N GLY A 367 1.59 -9.15 20.43
CA GLY A 367 2.79 -9.96 20.23
C GLY A 367 3.17 -10.15 18.76
N ASP A 368 2.66 -9.33 17.84
CA ASP A 368 2.86 -9.49 16.41
C ASP A 368 4.30 -9.09 15.99
N ARG A 369 4.99 -10.04 15.35
CA ARG A 369 6.40 -9.88 14.95
C ARG A 369 6.58 -9.02 13.70
N ALA A 370 5.56 -8.94 12.84
CA ALA A 370 5.58 -8.10 11.65
C ALA A 370 5.38 -6.63 12.06
N ALA A 371 4.40 -6.36 12.92
CA ALA A 371 4.18 -5.05 13.52
C ALA A 371 5.42 -4.59 14.31
N ALA A 372 6.08 -5.47 15.07
CA ALA A 372 7.32 -5.11 15.76
C ALA A 372 8.46 -4.69 14.82
N ARG A 373 8.57 -5.27 13.60
CA ARG A 373 9.53 -4.80 12.59
C ARG A 373 9.07 -3.45 12.01
N ALA A 374 7.81 -3.35 11.61
CA ALA A 374 7.24 -2.14 11.04
C ALA A 374 7.39 -0.94 12.00
N GLU A 375 7.09 -1.13 13.28
CA GLU A 375 7.26 -0.13 14.33
C GLU A 375 8.71 0.38 14.44
N GLN A 376 9.69 -0.53 14.36
CA GLN A 376 11.11 -0.16 14.36
C GLN A 376 11.50 0.68 13.14
N GLU A 377 10.99 0.32 11.96
CA GLU A 377 11.25 1.05 10.72
C GLU A 377 10.66 2.47 10.78
N LEU A 378 9.43 2.61 11.27
CA LEU A 378 8.77 3.89 11.42
C LEU A 378 9.48 4.75 12.47
N ALA A 379 9.78 4.19 13.64
CA ALA A 379 10.47 4.91 14.71
C ALA A 379 11.82 5.49 14.25
N GLN A 380 12.62 4.72 13.50
CA GLN A 380 13.93 5.18 12.99
C GLN A 380 13.84 6.42 12.08
N ARG A 381 12.68 6.69 11.49
CA ARG A 381 12.44 7.81 10.56
C ARG A 381 11.94 9.08 11.25
N LEU A 382 11.35 8.97 12.45
CA LEU A 382 10.69 10.09 13.15
C LEU A 382 11.59 11.30 13.43
N GLU A 383 12.85 11.07 13.84
CA GLU A 383 13.75 12.20 14.14
C GLU A 383 14.17 12.97 12.88
N ALA A 384 14.39 12.27 11.75
CA ALA A 384 14.66 12.90 10.47
C ALA A 384 13.43 13.68 9.97
N TYR A 385 12.25 13.05 10.09
CA TYR A 385 10.96 13.67 9.80
C TYR A 385 10.79 14.99 10.58
N GLN A 386 11.04 15.01 11.90
CA GLN A 386 10.92 16.22 12.71
C GLN A 386 11.90 17.33 12.32
N LYS A 387 13.11 16.99 11.87
CA LYS A 387 14.12 17.97 11.43
C LYS A 387 13.79 18.61 10.08
N TYR A 388 13.01 17.95 9.24
CA TYR A 388 12.57 18.52 7.97
C TYR A 388 11.55 19.66 8.20
N PRO A 389 11.68 20.84 7.54
CA PRO A 389 10.74 21.93 7.70
C PRO A 389 9.29 21.59 7.30
N PRO A 390 8.27 22.08 8.02
CA PRO A 390 8.37 22.82 9.28
C PRO A 390 8.90 21.94 10.42
N GLU A 391 9.91 22.43 11.13
CA GLU A 391 10.61 21.67 12.18
C GLU A 391 9.69 21.32 13.37
N TYR A 392 10.06 20.28 14.10
CA TYR A 392 9.44 19.81 15.35
C TYR A 392 8.00 19.30 15.23
N ARG A 393 7.43 19.25 14.02
CA ARG A 393 6.09 18.76 13.73
C ARG A 393 6.05 17.27 13.38
N LEU A 394 4.94 16.60 13.69
CA LEU A 394 4.68 15.16 13.53
C LEU A 394 3.59 14.83 12.49
N ALA A 395 2.84 15.82 12.01
CA ALA A 395 1.79 15.66 11.01
C ALA A 395 1.94 16.68 9.86
N LYS A 396 3.17 16.84 9.35
CA LYS A 396 3.47 17.94 8.40
C LYS A 396 3.14 17.61 6.94
N PHE A 397 3.13 16.32 6.55
CA PHE A 397 2.84 15.90 5.18
C PHE A 397 1.34 15.67 4.90
N SER A 398 0.49 15.56 5.95
CA SER A 398 -0.97 15.49 5.78
C SER A 398 -1.59 16.79 5.26
N GLY A 399 -0.86 17.91 5.34
CA GLY A 399 -1.40 19.25 5.04
C GLY A 399 -2.38 19.77 6.11
N GLU A 400 -2.62 19.02 7.19
CA GLU A 400 -3.63 19.33 8.21
C GLU A 400 -3.00 19.47 9.61
N PRO A 401 -2.60 20.70 10.03
CA PRO A 401 -1.98 20.94 11.34
C PRO A 401 -2.82 20.54 12.55
N LYS A 402 -4.13 20.32 12.37
CA LYS A 402 -5.05 19.91 13.43
C LYS A 402 -4.74 18.54 14.04
N TYR A 403 -3.97 17.69 13.36
CA TYR A 403 -3.60 16.35 13.88
C TYR A 403 -2.35 16.35 14.77
N GLU A 404 -1.64 17.47 14.92
CA GLU A 404 -0.41 17.51 15.73
C GLU A 404 -0.64 17.16 17.21
N PRO A 405 -1.71 17.64 17.90
CA PRO A 405 -1.97 17.23 19.28
C PRO A 405 -2.28 15.73 19.41
N GLU A 406 -3.00 15.17 18.44
CA GLU A 406 -3.31 13.75 18.37
C GLU A 406 -2.03 12.92 18.16
N ALA A 407 -1.22 13.23 17.14
CA ALA A 407 0.06 12.57 16.89
C ALA A 407 0.98 12.56 18.13
N ARG A 408 1.06 13.68 18.86
CA ARG A 408 1.80 13.75 20.13
C ARG A 408 1.23 12.81 21.19
N ALA A 409 -0.09 12.80 21.36
CA ALA A 409 -0.76 11.91 22.30
C ALA A 409 -0.52 10.44 21.95
N GLU A 410 -0.49 10.12 20.65
CA GLU A 410 -0.35 8.76 20.17
C GLU A 410 1.06 8.19 20.37
N ILE A 411 2.11 8.98 20.11
CA ILE A 411 3.48 8.60 20.48
C ILE A 411 3.62 8.37 21.99
N ALA A 412 2.93 9.17 22.82
CA ALA A 412 2.93 8.98 24.26
C ALA A 412 2.28 7.67 24.68
N ILE A 413 1.14 7.30 24.08
CA ILE A 413 0.50 6.01 24.32
C ILE A 413 1.41 4.86 23.87
N SER A 414 2.02 4.92 22.68
CA SER A 414 2.95 3.89 22.22
C SER A 414 4.08 3.68 23.23
N TYR A 415 4.68 4.76 23.76
CA TYR A 415 5.66 4.65 24.85
C TYR A 415 5.12 3.91 26.08
N LEU A 416 3.89 4.21 26.52
CA LEU A 416 3.28 3.53 27.67
C LEU A 416 3.06 2.04 27.42
N LEU A 417 2.71 1.64 26.18
CA LEU A 417 2.58 0.23 25.81
C LEU A 417 3.91 -0.51 25.94
N HIS A 418 5.03 0.11 25.55
CA HIS A 418 6.38 -0.43 25.77
C HIS A 418 6.74 -0.54 27.26
N VAL A 419 6.41 0.49 28.07
CA VAL A 419 6.63 0.45 29.52
C VAL A 419 5.87 -0.72 30.15
N TRP A 420 4.61 -0.90 29.77
CA TRP A 420 3.80 -2.02 30.23
C TRP A 420 4.38 -3.37 29.78
N ALA A 421 4.74 -3.53 28.51
CA ALA A 421 5.31 -4.78 28.00
C ALA A 421 6.59 -5.17 28.74
N ALA A 422 7.47 -4.19 29.02
CA ALA A 422 8.67 -4.40 29.81
C ALA A 422 8.35 -4.82 31.26
N ALA A 423 7.35 -4.19 31.90
CA ALA A 423 6.90 -4.56 33.24
C ALA A 423 6.35 -5.99 33.30
N GLU A 424 5.60 -6.40 32.27
CA GLU A 424 5.08 -7.77 32.10
C GLU A 424 6.14 -8.76 31.59
N LYS A 425 7.37 -8.31 31.35
CA LYS A 425 8.47 -9.12 30.79
C LYS A 425 8.11 -9.77 29.45
N ARG A 426 7.25 -9.10 28.67
CA ARG A 426 6.91 -9.49 27.31
C ARG A 426 8.06 -9.06 26.40
N GLN A 427 8.51 -9.97 25.55
CA GLN A 427 9.53 -9.69 24.54
C GLN A 427 9.08 -10.23 23.19
N VAL A 428 8.98 -9.35 22.21
CA VAL A 428 8.65 -9.70 20.83
C VAL A 428 9.92 -9.60 20.01
N THR A 429 10.31 -10.71 19.39
CA THR A 429 11.44 -10.70 18.45
C THR A 429 10.91 -10.26 17.07
N PRO A 430 11.26 -9.05 16.60
CA PRO A 430 10.80 -8.57 15.29
C PRO A 430 11.31 -9.49 14.18
N TYR A 431 10.56 -9.60 13.10
CA TYR A 431 11.10 -10.18 11.86
C TYR A 431 12.31 -9.38 11.36
N SER A 432 13.22 -9.99 10.61
CA SER A 432 14.08 -9.23 9.68
C SER A 432 13.25 -8.63 8.55
N ARG A 433 13.77 -7.63 7.83
CA ARG A 433 13.05 -7.05 6.68
C ARG A 433 12.71 -8.10 5.61
N ALA A 434 13.62 -9.04 5.36
CA ALA A 434 13.37 -10.14 4.44
C ALA A 434 12.27 -11.09 4.92
N GLU A 435 12.22 -11.40 6.22
CA GLU A 435 11.15 -12.22 6.79
C GLU A 435 9.80 -11.49 6.75
N LEU A 436 9.77 -10.18 7.02
CA LEU A 436 8.55 -9.37 6.93
C LEU A 436 7.94 -9.44 5.52
N PHE A 437 8.73 -9.13 4.48
CA PHE A 437 8.20 -9.13 3.11
C PHE A 437 7.96 -10.53 2.56
N ALA A 438 8.68 -11.55 3.03
CA ALA A 438 8.34 -12.94 2.73
C ALA A 438 7.00 -13.35 3.38
N HIS A 439 6.72 -12.89 4.60
CA HIS A 439 5.45 -13.13 5.30
C HIS A 439 4.28 -12.37 4.67
N ALA A 440 4.52 -11.13 4.24
CA ALA A 440 3.52 -10.29 3.58
C ALA A 440 3.30 -10.64 2.11
N SER A 441 4.15 -11.48 1.51
CA SER A 441 4.09 -11.79 0.08
C SER A 441 2.79 -12.47 -0.32
N GLY A 442 2.19 -12.02 -1.42
CA GLY A 442 0.96 -12.56 -1.96
C GLY A 442 0.34 -11.63 -2.99
N VAL A 443 -0.63 -12.13 -3.74
CA VAL A 443 -1.40 -11.36 -4.71
C VAL A 443 -2.89 -11.49 -4.44
N THR A 444 -3.62 -10.39 -4.54
CA THR A 444 -5.06 -10.37 -4.29
C THR A 444 -5.75 -9.43 -5.28
N ASP A 445 -6.84 -9.91 -5.88
CA ASP A 445 -7.81 -9.07 -6.57
C ASP A 445 -8.97 -8.78 -5.61
N PHE A 446 -9.10 -7.53 -5.18
CA PHE A 446 -10.17 -7.09 -4.29
C PHE A 446 -11.50 -6.82 -5.04
N GLY A 447 -11.55 -7.10 -6.34
CA GLY A 447 -12.74 -6.98 -7.16
C GLY A 447 -12.95 -5.57 -7.73
N THR A 448 -14.04 -5.40 -8.47
CA THR A 448 -14.37 -4.13 -9.17
C THR A 448 -14.85 -3.02 -8.24
N GLY A 449 -15.38 -3.37 -7.06
CA GLY A 449 -15.89 -2.42 -6.06
C GLY A 449 -14.77 -1.59 -5.44
N PRO A 450 -13.85 -2.21 -4.66
CA PRO A 450 -12.62 -1.58 -4.20
C PRO A 450 -11.74 -1.11 -5.37
N GLY A 451 -11.76 -1.85 -6.48
CA GLY A 451 -11.03 -1.50 -7.68
C GLY A 451 -9.50 -1.62 -7.52
N LEU A 452 -9.01 -2.54 -6.69
CA LEU A 452 -7.59 -2.76 -6.42
C LEU A 452 -7.18 -4.19 -6.74
N VAL A 453 -6.09 -4.35 -7.49
CA VAL A 453 -5.25 -5.56 -7.47
C VAL A 453 -3.98 -5.19 -6.72
N SER A 454 -3.62 -5.94 -5.69
CA SER A 454 -2.38 -5.76 -4.93
C SER A 454 -1.47 -6.98 -5.11
N HIS A 455 -0.19 -6.77 -5.33
CA HIS A 455 0.84 -7.80 -5.31
C HIS A 455 2.02 -7.33 -4.46
N GLN A 456 2.19 -7.99 -3.32
CA GLN A 456 3.36 -7.85 -2.48
C GLN A 456 4.34 -8.96 -2.83
N SER A 457 5.50 -8.60 -3.38
CA SER A 457 6.60 -9.53 -3.65
C SER A 457 7.71 -9.37 -2.60
N PRO A 458 8.72 -10.24 -2.53
CA PRO A 458 9.84 -10.02 -1.62
C PRO A 458 10.63 -8.73 -1.91
N ALA A 459 10.59 -8.21 -3.14
CA ALA A 459 11.46 -7.11 -3.57
C ALA A 459 10.71 -5.82 -3.98
N ALA A 460 9.39 -5.83 -4.06
CA ALA A 460 8.58 -4.66 -4.41
C ALA A 460 7.10 -4.87 -4.06
N TRP A 461 6.40 -3.76 -3.91
CA TRP A 461 4.94 -3.71 -4.01
C TRP A 461 4.53 -3.24 -5.41
N ALA A 462 3.46 -3.83 -5.96
CA ALA A 462 2.87 -3.38 -7.22
C ALA A 462 1.36 -3.56 -7.22
N GLY A 463 0.63 -2.72 -7.97
CA GLY A 463 -0.81 -2.78 -8.01
C GLY A 463 -1.45 -2.21 -9.27
N ALA A 464 -2.76 -2.45 -9.40
CA ALA A 464 -3.59 -1.85 -10.43
C ALA A 464 -4.84 -1.27 -9.79
N VAL A 465 -5.06 0.03 -9.97
CA VAL A 465 -6.20 0.77 -9.44
C VAL A 465 -7.14 1.11 -10.57
N SER A 466 -8.39 0.63 -10.48
CA SER A 466 -9.47 0.89 -11.43
C SER A 466 -10.62 1.69 -10.83
N LYS A 467 -10.50 2.12 -9.56
CA LYS A 467 -11.51 2.94 -8.88
C LYS A 467 -11.57 4.33 -9.55
N PRO A 468 -12.77 4.85 -9.89
CA PRO A 468 -12.91 6.18 -10.48
C PRO A 468 -12.24 7.27 -9.63
N GLY A 469 -11.50 8.16 -10.28
CA GLY A 469 -10.73 9.22 -9.61
C GLY A 469 -9.31 8.84 -9.20
N PHE A 470 -8.98 7.54 -9.19
CA PHE A 470 -7.70 7.02 -8.73
C PHE A 470 -7.02 6.09 -9.74
N VAL A 471 -7.41 6.13 -11.02
CA VAL A 471 -7.06 5.08 -12.01
C VAL A 471 -5.58 5.13 -12.39
N LYS A 472 -4.82 4.08 -12.08
CA LYS A 472 -3.36 4.01 -12.35
C LYS A 472 -2.82 2.59 -12.21
N PHE A 473 -1.60 2.38 -12.65
CA PHE A 473 -0.81 1.20 -12.29
C PHE A 473 0.30 1.63 -11.34
N THR A 474 0.50 0.90 -10.26
CA THR A 474 1.35 1.33 -9.16
C THR A 474 2.53 0.38 -8.98
N TRP A 475 3.68 0.92 -8.58
CA TRP A 475 4.91 0.16 -8.38
C TRP A 475 5.85 0.89 -7.42
N GLN A 476 6.18 0.25 -6.30
CA GLN A 476 7.17 0.70 -5.32
C GLN A 476 8.29 -0.34 -5.23
N PRO A 477 9.37 -0.22 -6.03
CA PRO A 477 10.51 -1.11 -5.93
C PRO A 477 11.18 -0.97 -4.56
N ALA A 478 11.70 -2.08 -4.03
CA ALA A 478 12.20 -2.19 -2.65
C ALA A 478 11.18 -1.88 -1.55
N HIS A 479 9.89 -1.76 -1.89
CA HIS A 479 8.81 -1.30 -0.99
C HIS A 479 9.00 0.15 -0.54
N ASP A 480 9.82 0.92 -1.26
CA ASP A 480 10.22 2.27 -0.87
C ASP A 480 9.09 3.27 -1.06
N ASP A 481 8.52 3.70 0.05
CA ASP A 481 7.44 4.68 0.08
C ASP A 481 7.91 6.13 -0.16
N TRP A 482 9.22 6.38 -0.13
CA TRP A 482 9.83 7.68 -0.45
C TRP A 482 10.49 7.69 -1.83
N LEU A 483 10.30 6.68 -2.67
CA LEU A 483 10.75 6.74 -4.07
C LEU A 483 9.69 7.43 -4.92
N PHE A 484 8.75 6.66 -5.48
CA PHE A 484 7.70 7.20 -6.32
C PHE A 484 6.53 7.67 -5.48
N ARG A 485 5.97 8.83 -5.82
CA ARG A 485 4.74 9.33 -5.18
C ARG A 485 3.58 8.42 -5.55
N LEU A 486 2.82 8.01 -4.54
CA LEU A 486 1.73 7.04 -4.69
C LEU A 486 0.34 7.63 -4.47
N SER A 487 0.27 8.85 -3.91
CA SER A 487 -0.97 9.52 -3.47
C SER A 487 -2.13 9.39 -4.46
N GLY A 488 -3.37 9.38 -3.96
CA GLY A 488 -4.58 9.21 -4.76
C GLY A 488 -4.63 10.02 -6.06
N ALA A 489 -4.21 11.29 -6.04
CA ALA A 489 -4.21 12.18 -7.20
C ALA A 489 -2.99 12.04 -8.11
N THR A 490 -1.92 11.37 -7.65
CA THR A 490 -0.69 11.20 -8.42
C THR A 490 -0.84 10.10 -9.47
N PRO A 491 -0.64 10.42 -10.77
CA PRO A 491 -0.59 9.42 -11.83
C PRO A 491 0.66 8.54 -11.73
N MET A 492 0.51 7.28 -12.11
CA MET A 492 1.63 6.34 -12.21
C MET A 492 1.40 5.39 -13.39
N PHE A 493 2.40 5.33 -14.29
CA PHE A 493 2.39 4.78 -15.65
C PHE A 493 1.35 5.40 -16.60
N LEU A 494 0.09 5.51 -16.18
CA LEU A 494 -0.93 6.25 -16.93
C LEU A 494 -0.69 7.77 -16.80
N PRO A 495 -1.05 8.57 -17.81
CA PRO A 495 -0.82 10.03 -17.77
C PRO A 495 -1.68 10.79 -16.76
N ALA A 496 -2.79 10.21 -16.31
CA ALA A 496 -3.72 10.84 -15.37
C ALA A 496 -4.54 9.81 -14.60
N THR A 497 -4.95 10.16 -13.38
CA THR A 497 -5.84 9.35 -12.52
C THR A 497 -7.32 9.48 -12.85
N SER A 498 -7.68 10.49 -13.65
CA SER A 498 -9.06 10.79 -14.05
C SER A 498 -9.57 9.96 -15.23
N GLY A 499 -8.79 9.00 -15.73
CA GLY A 499 -9.20 8.11 -16.83
C GLY A 499 -10.47 7.34 -16.44
N LYS A 500 -11.45 7.26 -17.34
CA LYS A 500 -12.66 6.46 -17.09
C LYS A 500 -12.43 5.01 -17.52
N VAL A 501 -12.74 4.07 -16.63
CA VAL A 501 -12.61 2.64 -16.89
C VAL A 501 -13.92 2.12 -17.48
N ALA A 502 -13.92 1.81 -18.77
CA ALA A 502 -15.04 1.19 -19.48
C ALA A 502 -15.02 -0.35 -19.40
N GLY A 503 -13.94 -0.95 -18.90
CA GLY A 503 -13.80 -2.39 -18.71
C GLY A 503 -12.50 -2.77 -18.00
N ARG A 504 -12.55 -3.86 -17.24
CA ARG A 504 -11.43 -4.38 -16.44
C ARG A 504 -11.39 -5.90 -16.57
N THR A 505 -10.24 -6.44 -16.96
CA THR A 505 -9.97 -7.88 -16.94
C THR A 505 -8.76 -8.13 -16.06
N VAL A 506 -8.88 -9.07 -15.11
CA VAL A 506 -7.78 -9.42 -14.20
C VAL A 506 -7.61 -10.93 -14.16
N ARG A 507 -6.34 -11.35 -14.11
CA ARG A 507 -5.96 -12.71 -13.74
C ARG A 507 -4.85 -12.66 -12.70
N VAL A 508 -5.10 -13.25 -11.54
CA VAL A 508 -4.11 -13.47 -10.48
C VAL A 508 -3.52 -14.88 -10.61
N TYR A 509 -2.25 -15.01 -10.26
CA TYR A 509 -1.50 -16.26 -10.22
C TYR A 509 -0.97 -16.42 -8.80
N GLU A 510 -1.30 -17.52 -8.14
CA GLU A 510 -0.92 -17.76 -6.74
C GLU A 510 0.09 -18.88 -6.67
N LYS A 511 1.13 -18.74 -5.85
CA LYS A 511 2.25 -19.69 -5.81
C LYS A 511 1.83 -21.13 -5.61
N VAL A 512 0.88 -21.37 -4.71
CA VAL A 512 0.38 -22.71 -4.40
C VAL A 512 -0.39 -23.33 -5.57
N ARG A 513 -1.09 -22.53 -6.39
CA ARG A 513 -1.92 -23.01 -7.51
C ARG A 513 -1.17 -22.99 -8.83
N ASP A 514 -0.45 -21.91 -9.13
CA ASP A 514 0.13 -21.60 -10.44
C ASP A 514 1.66 -21.80 -10.49
N GLY A 515 2.29 -21.93 -9.33
CA GLY A 515 3.74 -22.10 -9.15
C GLY A 515 4.51 -20.79 -8.93
N PHE A 516 3.82 -19.64 -8.94
CA PHE A 516 4.38 -18.31 -8.72
C PHE A 516 3.28 -17.30 -8.30
N ASP A 517 3.65 -16.21 -7.63
CA ASP A 517 2.75 -15.08 -7.34
C ASP A 517 2.87 -13.99 -8.40
N GLY A 518 1.75 -13.50 -8.93
CA GLY A 518 1.74 -12.44 -9.94
C GLY A 518 0.34 -12.07 -10.40
N SER A 519 0.24 -11.00 -11.19
CA SER A 519 -1.03 -10.57 -11.77
C SER A 519 -0.87 -10.14 -13.23
N ALA A 520 -1.98 -10.18 -13.95
CA ALA A 520 -2.14 -9.63 -15.29
C ALA A 520 -3.46 -8.88 -15.36
N THR A 521 -3.39 -7.56 -15.44
CA THR A 521 -4.54 -6.65 -15.49
C THR A 521 -4.59 -5.93 -16.82
N LEU A 522 -5.78 -5.73 -17.36
CA LEU A 522 -6.01 -4.87 -18.53
C LEU A 522 -7.23 -3.99 -18.31
N LEU A 523 -7.06 -2.70 -18.58
CA LEU A 523 -8.06 -1.66 -18.48
C LEU A 523 -8.41 -1.16 -19.87
N ARG A 524 -9.71 -1.11 -20.17
CA ARG A 524 -10.25 -0.37 -21.31
C ARG A 524 -10.62 1.03 -20.81
N LEU A 525 -9.95 2.03 -21.34
CA LEU A 525 -10.10 3.44 -21.01
C LEU A 525 -10.78 4.20 -22.16
N ASP A 526 -11.35 5.37 -21.88
CA ASP A 526 -11.93 6.23 -22.92
C ASP A 526 -10.92 6.58 -24.04
N GLY A 527 -9.63 6.69 -23.68
CA GLY A 527 -8.54 7.03 -24.61
C GLY A 527 -7.82 5.83 -25.25
N GLY A 528 -8.13 4.58 -24.88
CA GLY A 528 -7.42 3.41 -25.39
C GLY A 528 -7.43 2.21 -24.45
N HIS A 529 -6.41 1.35 -24.56
CA HIS A 529 -6.22 0.21 -23.67
C HIS A 529 -4.86 0.28 -23.01
N ALA A 530 -4.79 -0.11 -21.75
CA ALA A 530 -3.54 -0.24 -21.03
C ALA A 530 -3.55 -1.51 -20.17
N GLY A 531 -2.43 -2.20 -20.12
CA GLY A 531 -2.24 -3.43 -19.37
C GLY A 531 -1.02 -3.39 -18.48
N PHE A 532 -1.07 -4.19 -17.41
CA PHE A 532 -0.02 -4.26 -16.41
C PHE A 532 0.12 -5.69 -15.90
N THR A 533 1.33 -6.24 -15.95
CA THR A 533 1.67 -7.49 -15.27
C THR A 533 2.63 -7.22 -14.11
N THR A 534 2.45 -7.97 -13.03
CA THR A 534 3.34 -7.95 -11.86
C THR A 534 3.98 -9.33 -11.72
N LEU A 535 5.29 -9.36 -11.44
CA LEU A 535 6.09 -10.58 -11.46
C LEU A 535 6.59 -10.94 -10.05
N PRO A 536 6.91 -12.24 -9.78
CA PRO A 536 7.39 -12.69 -8.47
C PRO A 536 8.68 -12.02 -7.98
N THR A 537 9.46 -11.47 -8.91
CA THR A 537 10.74 -10.79 -8.64
C THR A 537 10.55 -9.35 -8.20
N GLY A 538 9.32 -8.83 -8.18
CA GLY A 538 9.02 -7.41 -7.99
C GLY A 538 9.15 -6.56 -9.26
N SER A 539 9.53 -7.17 -10.38
CA SER A 539 9.48 -6.54 -11.70
C SER A 539 8.04 -6.38 -12.19
N VAL A 540 7.81 -5.40 -13.06
CA VAL A 540 6.50 -5.11 -13.66
C VAL A 540 6.63 -4.92 -15.17
N VAL A 541 5.55 -5.18 -15.90
CA VAL A 541 5.47 -4.80 -17.32
C VAL A 541 4.20 -4.00 -17.56
N TYR A 542 4.36 -2.78 -18.04
CA TYR A 542 3.28 -1.91 -18.47
C TYR A 542 3.24 -1.87 -20.01
N ALA A 543 2.04 -1.92 -20.59
CA ALA A 543 1.86 -1.73 -22.02
C ALA A 543 0.62 -0.88 -22.29
N SER A 544 0.71 0.05 -23.25
CA SER A 544 -0.42 0.89 -23.63
C SER A 544 -0.53 1.03 -25.15
N SER A 545 -1.76 1.27 -25.61
CA SER A 545 -2.05 1.61 -27.00
C SER A 545 -1.79 3.09 -27.33
N GLY A 546 -1.39 3.90 -26.34
CA GLY A 546 -1.37 5.36 -26.41
C GLY A 546 -2.71 5.94 -25.97
N THR A 547 -2.92 6.05 -24.66
CA THR A 547 -4.16 6.50 -24.01
C THR A 547 -4.28 8.03 -23.93
N ALA A 548 -3.16 8.73 -23.76
CA ALA A 548 -3.06 10.19 -23.81
C ALA A 548 -1.59 10.62 -24.03
N ALA A 549 -1.34 11.92 -24.15
CA ALA A 549 0.01 12.47 -24.22
C ALA A 549 0.76 12.27 -22.90
N GLY A 550 2.07 12.00 -22.97
CA GLY A 550 2.93 11.78 -21.80
C GLY A 550 2.76 10.40 -21.16
N GLU A 551 2.77 9.34 -21.98
CA GLU A 551 2.66 7.97 -21.49
C GLU A 551 3.85 7.53 -20.63
N GLY A 552 3.58 6.65 -19.66
CA GLY A 552 4.58 6.21 -18.69
C GLY A 552 4.95 7.32 -17.71
N HIS A 553 3.97 8.05 -17.18
CA HIS A 553 4.18 9.12 -16.20
C HIS A 553 4.52 8.56 -14.83
N LEU A 554 5.59 9.04 -14.19
CA LEU A 554 5.95 8.72 -12.81
C LEU A 554 6.34 10.01 -12.08
N GLU A 555 5.96 10.17 -10.82
CA GLU A 555 6.44 11.26 -9.97
C GLU A 555 7.29 10.71 -8.83
N ILE A 556 8.32 11.43 -8.42
CA ILE A 556 9.29 11.01 -7.41
C ILE A 556 9.33 12.00 -6.24
N HIS A 557 9.60 11.53 -5.02
CA HIS A 557 9.97 12.44 -3.94
C HIS A 557 11.41 12.92 -4.15
N ASN A 558 11.63 14.23 -4.25
CA ASN A 558 12.96 14.83 -4.32
C ASN A 558 13.04 15.97 -3.28
N LEU A 559 13.45 15.61 -2.06
CA LEU A 559 13.45 16.47 -0.88
C LEU A 559 14.83 16.46 -0.22
N THR A 560 15.10 17.49 0.59
CA THR A 560 16.30 17.61 1.42
C THR A 560 15.99 17.17 2.85
N MET A 561 15.75 15.86 3.04
CA MET A 561 15.40 15.24 4.32
C MET A 561 16.41 14.14 4.70
N PRO A 562 17.65 14.51 5.07
CA PRO A 562 18.69 13.54 5.39
C PRO A 562 18.29 12.69 6.61
N GLY A 563 18.49 11.37 6.48
CA GLY A 563 18.02 10.37 7.44
C GLY A 563 16.87 9.52 6.90
N ILE A 564 16.24 9.95 5.80
CA ILE A 564 15.34 9.14 4.98
C ILE A 564 16.07 8.75 3.68
N GLU A 565 15.99 7.48 3.31
CA GLU A 565 16.78 6.93 2.19
C GLU A 565 16.42 7.60 0.86
N GLY A 566 17.44 8.12 0.15
CA GLY A 566 17.28 8.80 -1.14
C GLY A 566 16.77 10.25 -1.08
N LEU A 567 16.53 10.82 0.10
CA LEU A 567 16.12 12.21 0.27
C LEU A 567 17.27 13.09 0.77
N ASP A 568 18.39 13.06 0.04
CA ASP A 568 19.60 13.83 0.35
C ASP A 568 19.64 15.23 -0.31
N GLY A 569 18.54 15.64 -0.94
CA GLY A 569 18.41 16.88 -1.69
C GLY A 569 18.73 16.76 -3.18
N ASN A 570 19.02 15.57 -3.71
CA ASN A 570 19.14 15.33 -5.15
C ASN A 570 18.62 13.95 -5.56
N ARG A 571 18.25 13.81 -6.83
CA ARG A 571 17.98 12.53 -7.49
C ARG A 571 18.88 12.36 -8.71
N THR A 572 19.45 11.18 -8.88
CA THR A 572 20.38 10.86 -9.95
C THR A 572 19.75 9.94 -10.97
N TYR A 573 19.79 10.35 -12.23
CA TYR A 573 19.26 9.61 -13.35
C TYR A 573 20.37 9.21 -14.31
N ARG A 574 20.43 7.93 -14.70
CA ARG A 574 21.36 7.45 -15.73
C ARG A 574 20.59 6.89 -16.92
N PHE A 575 21.06 7.20 -18.10
CA PHE A 575 20.41 6.90 -19.37
C PHE A 575 21.49 6.80 -20.47
N GLU A 576 21.10 6.51 -21.71
CA GLU A 576 22.07 6.20 -22.78
C GLU A 576 23.06 7.32 -23.06
N GLU A 577 22.57 8.57 -23.08
CA GLU A 577 23.36 9.76 -23.39
C GLU A 577 24.18 10.26 -22.19
N GLY A 578 23.97 9.73 -20.99
CA GLY A 578 24.78 10.05 -19.82
C GLY A 578 24.08 9.93 -18.47
N GLN A 579 24.38 10.88 -17.59
CA GLN A 579 23.80 10.97 -16.25
C GLN A 579 23.50 12.43 -15.95
N VAL A 580 22.39 12.68 -15.25
CA VAL A 580 22.08 13.99 -14.64
C VAL A 580 21.71 13.81 -13.17
N SER A 581 22.07 14.79 -12.35
CA SER A 581 21.59 14.88 -10.97
C SER A 581 20.67 16.09 -10.86
N VAL A 582 19.41 15.84 -10.51
CA VAL A 582 18.36 16.85 -10.37
C VAL A 582 18.22 17.21 -8.91
N ARG A 583 18.48 18.48 -8.61
CA ARG A 583 18.41 19.01 -7.25
C ARG A 583 16.96 19.14 -6.79
N ALA A 584 16.71 18.82 -5.53
CA ALA A 584 15.42 19.03 -4.88
C ALA A 584 15.03 20.51 -4.91
N ALA A 585 13.73 20.79 -5.08
CA ALA A 585 13.21 22.15 -5.14
C ALA A 585 13.47 22.91 -3.84
N ASP A 586 13.30 22.22 -2.70
CA ASP A 586 13.54 22.76 -1.34
C ASP A 586 15.01 23.05 -1.03
N ALA A 587 15.95 22.50 -1.81
CA ALA A 587 17.37 22.76 -1.65
C ALA A 587 17.79 24.09 -2.29
N SER A 588 16.95 24.71 -3.12
CA SER A 588 17.30 25.92 -3.86
C SER A 588 17.05 27.20 -3.03
N PRO A 589 18.01 28.13 -2.91
CA PRO A 589 17.82 29.38 -2.15
C PRO A 589 16.66 30.26 -2.65
N ALA A 590 16.20 30.05 -3.89
CA ALA A 590 15.07 30.73 -4.50
C ALA A 590 13.69 30.16 -4.06
N ALA A 591 13.64 28.96 -3.48
CA ALA A 591 12.37 28.35 -3.07
C ALA A 591 11.72 29.02 -1.85
N SER A 592 12.48 29.86 -1.13
CA SER A 592 11.98 30.67 -0.01
C SER A 592 11.63 32.12 -0.38
N ALA A 593 11.69 32.49 -1.65
CA ALA A 593 11.32 33.83 -2.10
C ALA A 593 11.02 33.81 -3.61
N ASP A 594 9.74 33.72 -3.99
CA ASP A 594 9.17 34.60 -5.01
C ASP A 594 7.66 34.36 -5.17
N ALA A 595 6.88 35.21 -4.50
CA ALA A 595 5.59 35.66 -5.02
C ALA A 595 5.78 36.69 -6.16
N GLY A 596 7.00 36.85 -6.67
CA GLY A 596 7.41 37.68 -7.80
C GLY A 596 7.47 36.87 -9.09
N GLY A 597 7.38 37.54 -10.24
CA GLY A 597 7.33 36.91 -11.57
C GLY A 597 8.52 35.99 -11.89
N ARG A 598 8.32 35.10 -12.88
CA ARG A 598 9.33 34.13 -13.38
C ARG A 598 9.97 34.63 -14.67
N VAL A 599 11.28 34.44 -14.87
CA VAL A 599 11.92 34.70 -16.18
C VAL A 599 12.41 33.37 -16.77
N ASP A 600 11.87 33.02 -17.93
CA ASP A 600 12.26 31.81 -18.66
C ASP A 600 13.17 32.21 -19.83
N ARG A 601 14.42 31.77 -19.81
CA ARG A 601 15.36 31.93 -20.92
C ARG A 601 15.49 30.62 -21.68
N LEU A 602 15.04 30.62 -22.93
CA LEU A 602 14.87 29.43 -23.75
C LEU A 602 15.81 29.50 -24.94
N THR A 603 16.72 28.52 -25.05
CA THR A 603 17.64 28.42 -26.19
C THR A 603 17.26 27.24 -27.07
N PHE A 604 17.49 27.36 -28.38
CA PHE A 604 17.18 26.32 -29.37
C PHE A 604 18.11 26.43 -30.58
N PRO A 605 18.19 25.38 -31.44
CA PRO A 605 18.94 25.45 -32.68
C PRO A 605 18.51 26.67 -33.51
N ARG A 606 19.48 27.45 -33.98
CA ARG A 606 19.23 28.68 -34.71
C ARG A 606 18.25 28.46 -35.85
N ALA A 607 17.19 29.26 -35.87
CA ALA A 607 16.10 29.17 -36.85
C ALA A 607 15.86 30.54 -37.52
N THR A 608 15.59 30.50 -38.83
CA THR A 608 15.21 31.69 -39.60
C THR A 608 13.70 31.84 -39.60
N VAL A 609 13.19 32.86 -38.91
CA VAL A 609 11.75 33.08 -38.71
C VAL A 609 11.37 34.54 -38.98
N ARG A 610 10.15 34.78 -39.45
CA ARG A 610 9.58 36.13 -39.52
C ARG A 610 8.62 36.37 -38.35
N HIS A 611 7.82 35.37 -38.03
CA HIS A 611 6.87 35.41 -36.93
C HIS A 611 7.32 34.47 -35.82
N LEU A 612 7.18 34.91 -34.58
CA LEU A 612 7.51 34.15 -33.38
C LEU A 612 6.30 34.18 -32.44
N ARG A 613 5.91 33.06 -31.83
CA ARG A 613 4.84 33.05 -30.82
C ARG A 613 5.16 32.19 -29.62
N MET A 614 4.63 32.59 -28.46
CA MET A 614 4.38 31.71 -27.33
C MET A 614 2.97 31.13 -27.48
N LEU A 615 2.86 29.80 -27.50
CA LEU A 615 1.61 29.05 -27.47
C LEU A 615 1.49 28.33 -26.13
N GLY A 616 0.47 28.67 -25.36
CA GLY A 616 0.15 28.00 -24.11
C GLY A 616 -0.14 26.51 -24.29
N VAL A 617 0.23 25.71 -23.29
CA VAL A 617 -0.12 24.29 -23.16
C VAL A 617 -0.79 24.02 -21.82
N ARG A 618 -0.33 24.64 -20.74
CA ARG A 618 -0.95 24.58 -19.41
C ARG A 618 -0.92 25.95 -18.74
N PRO A 619 -2.06 26.59 -18.47
CA PRO A 619 -2.10 27.93 -17.89
C PRO A 619 -1.81 27.91 -16.40
N ASP A 620 -1.61 29.08 -15.79
CA ASP A 620 -1.89 29.23 -14.38
C ASP A 620 -3.41 29.04 -14.14
N PRO A 621 -3.84 28.18 -13.20
CA PRO A 621 -5.25 27.84 -13.01
C PRO A 621 -6.11 29.04 -12.57
N SER A 622 -5.52 30.08 -11.96
CA SER A 622 -6.27 31.26 -11.49
C SER A 622 -6.20 32.42 -12.48
N TYR A 623 -5.06 32.60 -13.14
CA TYR A 623 -4.75 33.82 -13.87
C TYR A 623 -4.44 33.62 -15.36
N GLY A 624 -4.35 32.39 -15.86
CA GLY A 624 -4.09 32.13 -17.27
C GLY A 624 -2.63 32.34 -17.64
N TYR A 625 -2.39 33.21 -18.62
CA TYR A 625 -1.05 33.60 -19.06
C TYR A 625 -0.89 35.12 -19.01
N SER A 626 0.20 35.60 -18.41
CA SER A 626 0.57 37.01 -18.45
C SER A 626 2.08 37.24 -18.53
N LEU A 627 2.49 38.07 -19.50
CA LEU A 627 3.89 38.36 -19.82
C LEU A 627 4.17 39.85 -19.74
N TYR A 628 5.15 40.21 -18.91
CA TYR A 628 5.81 41.53 -18.95
C TYR A 628 6.65 41.69 -20.23
N ALA A 629 7.33 40.63 -20.68
CA ALA A 629 8.14 40.70 -21.90
C ALA A 629 8.20 39.38 -22.68
N LEU A 630 8.25 39.47 -24.01
CA LEU A 630 8.70 38.44 -24.93
C LEU A 630 9.84 39.04 -25.76
N GLU A 631 11.05 38.59 -25.49
CA GLU A 631 12.27 39.03 -26.19
C GLU A 631 12.78 37.90 -27.10
N ALA A 632 13.31 38.26 -28.27
CA ALA A 632 13.89 37.30 -29.22
C ALA A 632 15.30 37.73 -29.62
N ARG A 633 16.28 36.83 -29.56
CA ARG A 633 17.69 37.16 -29.83
C ARG A 633 18.34 36.13 -30.75
N ALA A 634 19.25 36.60 -31.61
CA ALA A 634 20.09 35.74 -32.46
C ALA A 634 21.23 35.07 -31.67
N ASP A 635 21.72 35.77 -30.63
CA ASP A 635 22.77 35.35 -29.71
C ASP A 635 22.45 35.93 -28.30
N ALA A 636 22.88 35.30 -27.21
CA ALA A 636 22.50 35.66 -25.84
C ALA A 636 22.76 37.13 -25.45
N GLU A 637 23.81 37.74 -25.99
CA GLU A 637 24.19 39.16 -25.75
C GLU A 637 23.72 40.10 -26.88
N GLY A 638 23.00 39.59 -27.89
CA GLY A 638 22.51 40.36 -29.04
C GLY A 638 21.29 41.22 -28.70
N PRO A 639 20.90 42.18 -29.58
CA PRO A 639 19.72 43.01 -29.37
C PRO A 639 18.42 42.19 -29.39
N ASP A 640 17.41 42.67 -28.67
CA ASP A 640 16.05 42.10 -28.73
C ASP A 640 15.38 42.48 -30.06
N LEU A 641 15.17 41.47 -30.90
CA LEU A 641 14.58 41.57 -32.22
C LEU A 641 13.05 41.78 -32.18
N ALA A 642 12.40 41.44 -31.07
CA ALA A 642 10.96 41.60 -30.87
C ALA A 642 10.57 43.01 -30.42
N ARG A 643 11.52 43.80 -29.90
CA ARG A 643 11.26 45.13 -29.35
C ARG A 643 10.61 46.08 -30.35
N GLY A 644 9.50 46.68 -29.94
CA GLY A 644 8.72 47.64 -30.72
C GLY A 644 8.07 47.06 -31.98
N LYS A 645 8.05 45.73 -32.14
CA LYS A 645 7.44 45.05 -33.29
C LYS A 645 5.94 44.90 -33.13
N ALA A 646 5.25 44.60 -34.24
CA ALA A 646 3.82 44.36 -34.21
C ALA A 646 3.52 43.03 -33.49
N ALA A 647 2.71 43.08 -32.43
CA ALA A 647 2.30 41.91 -31.67
C ALA A 647 0.79 41.70 -31.69
N THR A 648 0.36 40.45 -31.75
CA THR A 648 -1.03 40.00 -31.68
C THR A 648 -1.17 38.88 -30.64
N ALA A 649 -2.39 38.61 -30.18
CA ALA A 649 -2.65 37.57 -29.20
C ALA A 649 -4.02 36.93 -29.42
N SER A 650 -4.24 35.76 -28.81
CA SER A 650 -5.54 35.08 -28.79
C SER A 650 -6.63 35.90 -28.11
N SER A 651 -6.28 36.63 -27.05
CA SER A 651 -7.15 37.60 -26.37
C SER A 651 -6.33 38.56 -25.51
N ALA A 652 -6.99 39.58 -24.95
CA ALA A 652 -6.38 40.53 -24.03
C ALA A 652 -7.37 40.98 -22.94
N ASP A 653 -6.91 41.14 -21.71
CA ASP A 653 -7.66 41.88 -20.68
C ASP A 653 -7.60 43.40 -20.95
N THR A 654 -8.53 44.15 -20.36
CA THR A 654 -8.65 45.60 -20.57
C THR A 654 -7.34 46.30 -20.15
N GLY A 655 -6.72 47.01 -21.08
CA GLY A 655 -5.44 47.71 -20.86
C GLY A 655 -4.20 46.80 -20.83
N LYS A 656 -4.32 45.52 -21.22
CA LYS A 656 -3.25 44.51 -21.21
C LYS A 656 -3.03 43.89 -22.60
N ALA A 657 -2.98 44.73 -23.62
CA ALA A 657 -2.87 44.31 -25.03
C ALA A 657 -1.51 43.68 -25.37
N ALA A 658 -1.44 42.90 -26.45
CA ALA A 658 -0.27 42.14 -26.88
C ALA A 658 1.00 42.99 -27.03
N GLY A 659 0.89 44.21 -27.56
CA GLY A 659 2.02 45.13 -27.76
C GLY A 659 2.77 45.50 -26.48
N LEU A 660 2.14 45.36 -25.31
CA LEU A 660 2.77 45.65 -24.02
C LEU A 660 3.79 44.59 -23.59
N ALA A 661 3.85 43.43 -24.24
CA ALA A 661 4.89 42.43 -23.99
C ALA A 661 6.16 42.68 -24.84
N VAL A 662 6.15 43.68 -25.73
CA VAL A 662 7.28 43.98 -26.63
C VAL A 662 7.66 45.46 -26.64
N ASP A 663 7.10 46.26 -25.73
CA ASP A 663 7.34 47.71 -25.65
C ASP A 663 8.66 48.07 -24.94
N GLY A 664 9.24 47.12 -24.18
CA GLY A 664 10.47 47.30 -23.41
C GLY A 664 10.27 47.89 -22.02
N GLU A 665 9.02 48.04 -21.56
CA GLU A 665 8.67 48.64 -20.28
C GLU A 665 8.37 47.55 -19.22
N ALA A 666 9.16 47.47 -18.15
CA ALA A 666 9.05 46.39 -17.16
C ALA A 666 7.74 46.41 -16.33
N ALA A 667 6.94 47.47 -16.43
CA ALA A 667 5.69 47.65 -15.67
C ALA A 667 4.41 47.38 -16.47
N THR A 668 4.51 47.30 -17.80
CA THR A 668 3.39 47.00 -18.69
C THR A 668 3.42 45.50 -19.04
N ARG A 669 2.26 44.93 -19.37
CA ARG A 669 2.17 43.48 -19.64
C ARG A 669 1.02 43.15 -20.55
N TRP A 670 1.19 42.08 -21.32
CA TRP A 670 0.07 41.36 -21.92
C TRP A 670 -0.56 40.40 -20.90
N ALA A 671 -1.88 40.23 -20.99
CA ALA A 671 -2.60 39.22 -20.21
C ALA A 671 -3.78 38.69 -21.02
N VAL A 672 -4.02 37.39 -20.96
CA VAL A 672 -5.26 36.82 -21.51
C VAL A 672 -6.49 37.44 -20.86
N SER A 673 -7.59 37.51 -21.62
CA SER A 673 -8.88 37.97 -21.08
C SER A 673 -9.30 37.11 -19.88
N LYS A 674 -10.09 37.67 -18.96
CA LYS A 674 -10.60 36.91 -17.80
C LYS A 674 -11.39 35.66 -18.22
N ALA A 675 -12.11 35.72 -19.34
CA ALA A 675 -12.89 34.61 -19.86
C ALA A 675 -12.01 33.47 -20.43
N ASP A 676 -10.82 33.81 -20.94
CA ASP A 676 -9.89 32.85 -21.55
C ASP A 676 -8.81 32.34 -20.59
N ARG A 677 -8.82 32.73 -19.31
CA ARG A 677 -7.89 32.19 -18.31
C ARG A 677 -7.83 30.65 -18.25
N PRO A 678 -8.95 29.91 -18.31
CA PRO A 678 -8.88 28.45 -18.32
C PRO A 678 -8.45 27.87 -19.68
N ARG A 679 -8.33 28.70 -20.72
CA ARG A 679 -8.01 28.25 -22.08
C ARG A 679 -6.52 27.94 -22.19
N ALA A 680 -6.21 26.66 -22.33
CA ALA A 680 -4.84 26.15 -22.40
C ALA A 680 -4.05 26.69 -23.60
N ASP A 681 -4.67 26.79 -24.78
CA ASP A 681 -4.05 27.14 -26.07
C ASP A 681 -4.02 28.66 -26.37
N SER A 682 -4.04 29.50 -25.33
CA SER A 682 -3.87 30.95 -25.51
C SER A 682 -2.46 31.28 -26.01
N TRP A 683 -2.30 32.32 -26.83
CA TRP A 683 -1.02 32.63 -27.48
C TRP A 683 -0.75 34.13 -27.61
N LEU A 684 0.53 34.49 -27.70
CA LEU A 684 1.06 35.81 -28.03
C LEU A 684 2.07 35.66 -29.18
N ALA A 685 1.87 36.38 -30.28
CA ALA A 685 2.74 36.33 -31.47
C ALA A 685 3.31 37.72 -31.83
N VAL A 686 4.49 37.74 -32.41
CA VAL A 686 5.23 38.93 -32.84
C VAL A 686 5.66 38.76 -34.30
N ASP A 687 5.40 39.75 -35.17
CA ASP A 687 5.97 39.86 -36.51
C ASP A 687 7.26 40.68 -36.46
N LEU A 688 8.41 40.02 -36.65
CA LEU A 688 9.74 40.65 -36.65
C LEU A 688 9.94 41.61 -37.85
N GLY A 689 9.02 41.60 -38.82
CA GLY A 689 8.95 42.48 -39.99
C GLY A 689 9.62 41.90 -41.24
N MET A 690 10.59 41.01 -41.05
CA MET A 690 11.26 40.24 -42.10
C MET A 690 11.84 38.96 -41.48
N ALA A 691 12.33 38.03 -42.31
CA ALA A 691 13.03 36.85 -41.82
C ALA A 691 14.30 37.24 -41.06
N GLN A 692 14.44 36.76 -39.83
CA GLN A 692 15.55 36.99 -38.91
C GLN A 692 16.06 35.65 -38.35
N GLU A 693 17.35 35.55 -38.06
CA GLU A 693 17.89 34.43 -37.31
C GLU A 693 17.60 34.61 -35.81
N VAL A 694 17.04 33.60 -35.16
CA VAL A 694 16.74 33.58 -33.73
C VAL A 694 17.28 32.27 -33.14
N ALA A 695 17.92 32.34 -31.98
CA ALA A 695 18.42 31.18 -31.23
C ALA A 695 18.01 31.21 -29.75
N GLU A 696 17.49 32.33 -29.25
CA GLU A 696 17.02 32.48 -27.88
C GLU A 696 15.71 33.29 -27.82
N VAL A 697 14.82 32.87 -26.92
CA VAL A 697 13.65 33.64 -26.50
C VAL A 697 13.66 33.77 -24.98
N THR A 698 13.49 35.00 -24.49
CA THR A 698 13.31 35.27 -23.05
C THR A 698 11.88 35.70 -22.78
N LEU A 699 11.20 35.01 -21.87
CA LEU A 699 9.85 35.32 -21.43
C LEU A 699 9.87 35.78 -19.96
N SER A 700 9.47 37.02 -19.72
CA SER A 700 9.32 37.57 -18.37
C SER A 700 7.86 37.52 -17.95
N TRP A 701 7.52 36.64 -17.02
CA TRP A 701 6.17 36.38 -16.54
C TRP A 701 5.79 37.27 -15.36
N GLU A 702 4.50 37.54 -15.21
CA GLU A 702 3.92 37.96 -13.92
C GLU A 702 3.78 36.73 -12.99
N ALA A 703 3.20 36.92 -11.79
CA ALA A 703 2.77 35.81 -10.92
C ALA A 703 1.87 34.79 -11.65
N ALA A 704 1.15 35.23 -12.70
CA ALA A 704 0.38 34.40 -13.62
C ALA A 704 1.23 33.71 -14.71
N ALA A 705 2.28 33.00 -14.31
CA ALA A 705 3.20 32.34 -15.23
C ALA A 705 2.57 31.08 -15.87
N GLY A 706 2.72 30.93 -17.19
CA GLY A 706 2.31 29.70 -17.88
C GLY A 706 3.05 28.49 -17.32
N ARG A 707 2.34 27.41 -16.97
CA ARG A 707 2.93 26.20 -16.37
C ARG A 707 3.52 25.24 -17.41
N ALA A 708 3.09 25.36 -18.67
CA ALA A 708 3.73 24.74 -19.83
C ALA A 708 3.33 25.51 -21.09
N TYR A 709 4.24 25.63 -22.06
CA TYR A 709 4.00 26.33 -23.32
C TYR A 709 5.05 25.95 -24.36
N ARG A 710 4.83 26.34 -25.62
CA ARG A 710 5.78 26.19 -26.73
C ARG A 710 6.13 27.54 -27.29
N VAL A 711 7.39 27.71 -27.69
CA VAL A 711 7.81 28.81 -28.55
C VAL A 711 7.87 28.26 -29.97
N GLN A 712 7.21 28.95 -30.90
CA GLN A 712 7.08 28.52 -32.29
C GLN A 712 7.51 29.62 -33.24
N GLY A 713 8.12 29.21 -34.35
CA GLY A 713 8.54 30.06 -35.45
C GLY A 713 7.67 29.85 -36.68
N SER A 714 7.52 30.90 -37.49
CA SER A 714 6.80 30.84 -38.76
C SER A 714 7.36 31.82 -39.80
N ALA A 715 7.27 31.46 -41.08
CA ALA A 715 7.64 32.31 -42.20
C ALA A 715 6.50 33.25 -42.63
N ASP A 716 5.25 32.87 -42.39
CA ASP A 716 4.03 33.51 -42.93
C ASP A 716 2.99 33.91 -41.86
N GLY A 717 3.19 33.47 -40.61
CA GLY A 717 2.29 33.72 -39.48
C GLY A 717 1.10 32.77 -39.41
N THR A 718 0.98 31.83 -40.35
CA THR A 718 -0.10 30.84 -40.41
C THR A 718 0.38 29.42 -40.16
N ASP A 719 1.53 29.04 -40.74
CA ASP A 719 2.14 27.72 -40.57
C ASP A 719 3.27 27.81 -39.53
N TRP A 720 3.10 27.13 -38.39
CA TRP A 720 3.97 27.25 -37.22
C TRP A 720 4.78 25.97 -36.99
N GLN A 721 6.05 26.13 -36.63
CA GLN A 721 6.95 25.06 -36.25
C GLN A 721 7.43 25.26 -34.80
N ASP A 722 7.42 24.20 -34.01
CA ASP A 722 7.97 24.23 -32.64
C ASP A 722 9.48 24.46 -32.67
N LEU A 723 9.94 25.44 -31.91
CA LEU A 723 11.36 25.72 -31.70
C LEU A 723 11.84 25.13 -30.37
N VAL A 724 11.04 25.31 -29.31
CA VAL A 724 11.32 24.79 -27.96
C VAL A 724 10.03 24.72 -27.14
N ALA A 725 9.97 23.81 -26.17
CA ALA A 725 8.90 23.72 -25.20
C ALA A 725 9.41 24.04 -23.78
N TRP A 726 8.51 24.50 -22.91
CA TRP A 726 8.74 24.70 -21.50
C TRP A 726 7.76 23.86 -20.66
N PRO A 727 8.19 23.23 -19.55
CA PRO A 727 9.57 23.17 -19.05
C PRO A 727 10.52 22.48 -20.04
N VAL A 728 11.80 22.84 -20.00
CA VAL A 728 12.85 22.10 -20.70
C VAL A 728 13.27 20.95 -19.78
N PRO A 729 13.31 19.69 -20.27
CA PRO A 729 13.67 18.57 -19.41
C PRO A 729 15.14 18.65 -18.99
N GLU A 730 15.45 18.35 -17.72
CA GLU A 730 16.82 18.18 -17.25
C GLU A 730 17.50 16.94 -17.86
N ALA A 731 16.71 15.95 -18.28
CA ALA A 731 17.19 14.78 -19.01
C ALA A 731 16.24 14.45 -20.17
N SER A 732 16.78 14.16 -21.35
CA SER A 732 16.01 13.58 -22.46
C SER A 732 16.85 12.50 -23.12
N SER A 733 16.26 11.32 -23.33
CA SER A 733 16.96 10.16 -23.88
C SER A 733 16.14 9.43 -24.92
N ARG A 734 16.81 8.95 -25.98
CA ARG A 734 16.24 8.04 -26.99
C ARG A 734 16.81 6.62 -26.87
N GLY A 735 17.55 6.34 -25.80
CA GLY A 735 18.20 5.06 -25.57
C GLY A 735 17.29 3.93 -25.09
N GLY A 736 16.05 4.26 -24.70
CA GLY A 736 15.06 3.26 -24.26
C GLY A 736 15.37 2.64 -22.89
N TRP A 737 16.13 3.29 -22.03
CA TRP A 737 16.31 2.88 -20.63
C TRP A 737 16.58 4.04 -19.69
N LEU A 738 16.21 3.86 -18.41
CA LEU A 738 16.43 4.82 -17.34
C LEU A 738 16.75 4.08 -16.03
N ASP A 739 17.81 4.50 -15.35
CA ASP A 739 18.15 4.13 -13.98
C ASP A 739 17.86 5.33 -13.07
N VAL A 740 17.08 5.12 -12.01
CA VAL A 740 16.75 6.11 -10.99
C VAL A 740 17.46 5.72 -9.71
N ASP A 741 18.50 6.47 -9.33
CA ASP A 741 19.34 6.27 -8.14
C ASP A 741 20.00 4.89 -7.97
N GLY A 742 19.92 3.97 -8.95
CA GLY A 742 20.23 2.56 -8.72
C GLY A 742 19.13 1.80 -7.97
N ARG A 743 17.96 2.43 -7.76
CA ARG A 743 16.82 1.94 -6.95
C ARG A 743 15.64 1.50 -7.81
N ALA A 744 15.49 2.07 -9.01
CA ALA A 744 14.51 1.62 -10.00
C ALA A 744 15.09 1.64 -11.41
N GLY A 745 14.95 0.53 -12.12
CA GLY A 745 15.38 0.40 -13.52
C GLY A 745 14.18 0.29 -14.46
N LEU A 746 14.23 0.99 -15.58
CA LEU A 746 13.17 1.01 -16.59
C LEU A 746 13.76 0.75 -17.97
N VAL A 747 13.13 -0.13 -18.76
CA VAL A 747 13.41 -0.33 -20.19
C VAL A 747 12.14 -0.02 -20.97
N VAL A 748 12.26 0.85 -21.97
CA VAL A 748 11.14 1.39 -22.75
C VAL A 748 11.28 0.98 -24.21
N ARG A 749 10.18 0.48 -24.81
CA ARG A 749 10.14 -0.01 -26.19
C ARG A 749 8.84 0.39 -26.88
N GLY A 750 8.86 0.38 -28.22
CA GLY A 750 7.66 0.53 -29.05
C GLY A 750 7.21 1.96 -29.31
N THR A 751 7.95 2.95 -28.81
CA THR A 751 7.75 4.39 -29.04
C THR A 751 9.02 5.02 -29.62
N ASP A 752 8.85 6.02 -30.49
CA ASP A 752 9.93 6.87 -31.01
C ASP A 752 10.05 8.19 -30.22
N HIS A 753 9.20 8.39 -29.20
CA HIS A 753 9.29 9.54 -28.32
C HIS A 753 10.46 9.39 -27.34
N PRO A 754 11.13 10.49 -26.97
CA PRO A 754 12.14 10.42 -25.92
C PRO A 754 11.49 10.10 -24.58
N LEU A 755 12.26 9.49 -23.68
CA LEU A 755 11.98 9.56 -22.25
C LEU A 755 12.56 10.88 -21.71
N SER A 756 11.87 11.51 -20.78
CA SER A 756 12.23 12.84 -20.25
C SER A 756 12.09 12.90 -18.73
N VAL A 757 12.95 13.70 -18.09
CA VAL A 757 12.90 14.03 -16.66
C VAL A 757 12.71 15.53 -16.50
N TYR A 758 11.74 15.92 -15.68
CA TYR A 758 11.34 17.30 -15.37
C TYR A 758 11.27 17.47 -13.85
N GLY A 759 12.33 17.92 -13.20
CA GLY A 759 12.37 18.05 -11.74
C GLY A 759 12.06 16.74 -11.02
N ASP A 760 10.84 16.62 -10.51
CA ASP A 760 10.29 15.47 -9.79
C ASP A 760 9.37 14.57 -10.65
N THR A 761 9.32 14.79 -11.95
CA THR A 761 8.46 14.06 -12.89
C THR A 761 9.30 13.34 -13.95
N ILE A 762 8.92 12.10 -14.28
CA ILE A 762 9.48 11.27 -15.34
C ILE A 762 8.37 10.94 -16.33
N VAL A 763 8.64 11.10 -17.63
CA VAL A 763 7.72 10.73 -18.70
C VAL A 763 8.45 9.78 -19.65
N LEU A 764 8.01 8.53 -19.74
CA LEU A 764 8.75 7.49 -20.49
C LEU A 764 8.51 7.52 -22.00
N SER A 765 7.43 8.15 -22.44
CA SER A 765 7.15 8.46 -23.84
C SER A 765 6.61 9.88 -23.94
N ASP A 766 7.54 10.85 -23.94
CA ASP A 766 7.24 12.26 -23.90
C ASP A 766 6.83 12.80 -25.28
N GLY A 767 5.52 12.94 -25.47
CA GLY A 767 4.92 13.40 -26.71
C GLY A 767 3.43 13.09 -26.80
N ALA A 768 2.91 13.07 -28.03
CA ALA A 768 1.53 12.69 -28.29
C ALA A 768 1.27 11.22 -27.87
N ALA A 769 0.00 10.85 -27.76
CA ALA A 769 -0.39 9.49 -27.43
C ALA A 769 0.22 8.49 -28.42
N ALA A 770 1.03 7.56 -27.90
CA ALA A 770 1.73 6.56 -28.69
C ALA A 770 1.76 5.23 -27.94
N PRO A 771 1.74 4.09 -28.65
CA PRO A 771 1.94 2.79 -28.02
C PRO A 771 3.32 2.69 -27.37
N LEU A 772 3.39 1.98 -26.25
CA LEU A 772 4.65 1.67 -25.57
C LEU A 772 4.57 0.38 -24.77
N VAL A 773 5.73 -0.19 -24.49
CA VAL A 773 5.95 -1.25 -23.50
C VAL A 773 7.07 -0.80 -22.58
N VAL A 774 6.84 -0.93 -21.28
CA VAL A 774 7.81 -0.59 -20.23
C VAL A 774 8.03 -1.81 -19.36
N GLU A 775 9.28 -2.22 -19.21
CA GLU A 775 9.70 -3.23 -18.25
C GLU A 775 10.36 -2.51 -17.06
N GLY A 776 9.75 -2.62 -15.87
CA GLY A 776 10.27 -2.07 -14.62
C GLY A 776 10.96 -3.15 -13.80
N PHE A 777 12.20 -2.88 -13.36
CA PHE A 777 13.06 -3.80 -12.62
C PHE A 777 13.36 -3.22 -11.24
N ALA A 778 12.98 -3.95 -10.20
CA ALA A 778 13.23 -3.52 -8.81
C ALA A 778 14.72 -3.57 -8.46
N GLN A 779 15.49 -4.40 -9.17
CA GLN A 779 16.92 -4.56 -8.97
C GLN A 779 17.62 -4.78 -10.31
N ALA A 780 18.16 -3.71 -10.89
CA ALA A 780 18.99 -3.80 -12.09
C ALA A 780 20.07 -2.71 -12.08
N SER A 781 21.29 -3.07 -12.46
CA SER A 781 22.34 -2.06 -12.68
C SER A 781 22.09 -1.31 -13.99
N ALA A 782 22.54 -0.06 -14.09
CA ALA A 782 22.53 0.72 -15.33
C ALA A 782 23.16 -0.04 -16.52
N THR A 783 24.22 -0.81 -16.30
CA THR A 783 24.82 -1.65 -17.35
C THR A 783 23.86 -2.73 -17.84
N LYS A 784 23.18 -3.42 -16.91
CA LYS A 784 22.20 -4.45 -17.26
C LYS A 784 21.00 -3.84 -17.99
N LEU A 785 20.52 -2.67 -17.58
CA LEU A 785 19.41 -1.96 -18.25
C LEU A 785 19.77 -1.58 -19.69
N ARG A 786 20.96 -1.02 -19.91
CA ARG A 786 21.46 -0.72 -21.25
C ARG A 786 21.55 -1.97 -22.13
N ASP A 787 22.07 -3.07 -21.59
CA ASP A 787 22.19 -4.32 -22.32
C ASP A 787 20.79 -4.86 -22.69
N LEU A 788 19.86 -4.86 -21.72
CA LEU A 788 18.46 -5.24 -21.96
C LEU A 788 17.83 -4.37 -23.05
N ALA A 789 17.95 -3.04 -23.01
CA ALA A 789 17.37 -2.16 -24.01
C ALA A 789 17.84 -2.46 -25.44
N ARG A 790 19.08 -2.95 -25.60
CA ARG A 790 19.66 -3.35 -26.89
C ARG A 790 19.28 -4.76 -27.32
N GLU A 791 18.87 -5.62 -26.40
CA GLU A 791 18.35 -6.95 -26.71
C GLU A 791 17.02 -6.84 -27.49
N SER A 792 16.81 -7.73 -28.45
CA SER A 792 15.53 -7.84 -29.15
C SER A 792 14.50 -8.49 -28.23
N GLY A 793 13.44 -7.75 -27.90
CA GLY A 793 12.30 -8.26 -27.13
C GLY A 793 11.33 -9.10 -27.97
N PRO A 794 10.36 -9.78 -27.34
CA PRO A 794 9.30 -10.48 -28.04
C PRO A 794 8.45 -9.56 -28.92
N THR A 795 8.04 -10.03 -30.09
CA THR A 795 7.21 -9.26 -31.04
C THR A 795 6.05 -10.10 -31.55
N ALA A 796 4.84 -9.54 -31.49
CA ALA A 796 3.64 -10.16 -32.04
C ALA A 796 3.43 -9.73 -33.50
N GLU A 797 2.93 -10.63 -34.35
CA GLU A 797 2.55 -10.24 -35.72
C GLU A 797 1.33 -9.32 -35.74
N HIS A 798 0.38 -9.51 -34.81
CA HIS A 798 -0.79 -8.65 -34.71
C HIS A 798 -0.47 -7.35 -33.96
N THR A 799 -0.71 -6.20 -34.59
CA THR A 799 -0.32 -4.88 -34.10
C THR A 799 -1.05 -4.42 -32.83
N ALA A 800 -2.15 -5.05 -32.45
CA ALA A 800 -2.81 -4.80 -31.17
C ALA A 800 -2.23 -5.60 -29.99
N VAL A 801 -1.37 -6.60 -30.26
CA VAL A 801 -0.76 -7.42 -29.22
C VAL A 801 0.62 -6.85 -28.86
N ARG A 802 0.88 -6.71 -27.56
CA ARG A 802 2.20 -6.37 -27.02
C ARG A 802 2.73 -7.51 -26.18
N ALA A 803 4.04 -7.69 -26.18
CA ALA A 803 4.69 -8.77 -25.46
C ALA A 803 6.03 -8.30 -24.85
N ALA A 804 6.38 -8.88 -23.70
CA ALA A 804 7.68 -8.68 -23.05
C ALA A 804 8.11 -9.99 -22.37
N LEU A 805 9.41 -10.28 -22.37
CA LEU A 805 9.98 -11.42 -21.64
C LEU A 805 10.88 -10.89 -20.53
N THR A 806 10.34 -10.84 -19.33
CA THR A 806 10.96 -10.20 -18.16
C THR A 806 11.10 -11.26 -17.07
N ASP A 807 12.30 -11.43 -16.51
CA ASP A 807 12.60 -12.40 -15.45
C ASP A 807 12.04 -13.82 -15.68
N GLY A 808 12.14 -14.30 -16.93
CA GLY A 808 11.68 -15.64 -17.31
C GLY A 808 10.16 -15.80 -17.45
N HIS A 809 9.41 -14.69 -17.44
CA HIS A 809 7.96 -14.66 -17.64
C HIS A 809 7.59 -13.88 -18.91
N LEU A 810 6.78 -14.50 -19.76
CA LEU A 810 6.24 -13.86 -20.97
C LEU A 810 4.93 -13.15 -20.63
N SER A 811 4.96 -11.82 -20.64
CA SER A 811 3.78 -10.96 -20.55
C SER A 811 3.18 -10.77 -21.94
N LEU A 812 1.86 -10.91 -22.06
CA LEU A 812 1.11 -10.72 -23.29
C LEU A 812 -0.10 -9.83 -23.03
N PHE A 813 -0.33 -8.84 -23.88
CA PHE A 813 -1.42 -7.88 -23.76
C PHE A 813 -2.18 -7.77 -25.08
N ASN A 814 -3.49 -8.02 -25.08
CA ASN A 814 -4.37 -7.69 -26.20
C ASN A 814 -5.01 -6.33 -25.97
N LEU A 815 -4.46 -5.30 -26.60
CA LEU A 815 -4.87 -3.90 -26.44
C LEU A 815 -6.01 -3.52 -27.41
N SER A 816 -6.96 -4.44 -27.63
CA SER A 816 -8.12 -4.23 -28.50
C SER A 816 -9.41 -4.81 -27.92
N GLY A 817 -10.55 -4.42 -28.52
CA GLY A 817 -11.88 -4.92 -28.16
C GLY A 817 -12.24 -6.28 -28.74
N ASP A 818 -11.35 -6.91 -29.51
CA ASP A 818 -11.61 -8.18 -30.20
C ASP A 818 -10.68 -9.29 -29.69
N PRO A 819 -11.13 -10.56 -29.61
CA PRO A 819 -10.23 -11.68 -29.36
C PRO A 819 -9.18 -11.81 -30.48
N VAL A 820 -7.93 -12.09 -30.11
CA VAL A 820 -6.81 -12.20 -31.07
C VAL A 820 -6.12 -13.55 -30.94
N ALA A 821 -5.90 -14.20 -32.08
CA ALA A 821 -4.96 -15.31 -32.22
C ALA A 821 -3.79 -14.86 -33.10
N THR A 822 -2.57 -14.89 -32.58
CA THR A 822 -1.39 -14.38 -33.31
C THR A 822 -0.12 -15.12 -32.90
N PRO A 823 0.80 -15.39 -33.84
CA PRO A 823 2.14 -15.80 -33.48
C PRO A 823 2.92 -14.65 -32.81
N VAL A 824 3.70 -15.01 -31.81
CA VAL A 824 4.61 -14.12 -31.09
C VAL A 824 6.02 -14.67 -31.21
N ALA A 825 6.90 -13.95 -31.90
CA ALA A 825 8.32 -14.27 -31.93
C ALA A 825 8.93 -13.96 -30.56
N VAL A 826 9.66 -14.92 -30.00
CA VAL A 826 10.38 -14.80 -28.72
C VAL A 826 11.86 -15.05 -29.00
N PRO A 827 12.68 -14.00 -29.15
CA PRO A 827 14.11 -14.12 -29.43
C PRO A 827 14.83 -14.85 -28.30
N GLN A 828 15.65 -15.85 -28.65
CA GLN A 828 16.44 -16.62 -27.67
C GLN A 828 17.44 -17.55 -28.35
N SER A 829 18.46 -17.98 -27.60
CA SER A 829 19.46 -18.92 -28.11
C SER A 829 18.89 -20.33 -28.32
N ARG A 830 19.15 -20.93 -29.48
CA ARG A 830 18.82 -22.35 -29.74
C ARG A 830 19.67 -23.35 -28.94
N THR A 831 20.68 -22.90 -28.21
CA THR A 831 21.44 -23.75 -27.27
C THR A 831 20.68 -24.00 -25.98
N ARG A 832 19.74 -23.10 -25.63
CA ARG A 832 18.93 -23.14 -24.42
C ARG A 832 17.62 -22.39 -24.67
N VAL A 833 16.56 -23.15 -24.96
CA VAL A 833 15.24 -22.60 -25.27
C VAL A 833 14.32 -22.74 -24.06
N VAL A 834 13.75 -21.65 -23.57
CA VAL A 834 12.68 -21.67 -22.58
C VAL A 834 11.33 -21.78 -23.28
N VAL A 835 10.41 -22.55 -22.69
CA VAL A 835 9.06 -22.75 -23.23
C VAL A 835 7.98 -22.52 -22.19
N PHE A 836 6.91 -21.87 -22.63
CA PHE A 836 5.74 -21.50 -21.83
C PHE A 836 4.59 -22.49 -22.04
N GLU A 837 3.55 -22.41 -21.21
CA GLU A 837 2.29 -23.16 -21.42
C GLU A 837 1.63 -22.78 -22.76
N GLY A 838 1.33 -23.77 -23.61
CA GLY A 838 0.84 -23.56 -24.98
C GLY A 838 1.76 -24.11 -26.08
N THR A 839 1.46 -23.78 -27.33
CA THR A 839 2.20 -24.24 -28.52
C THR A 839 3.32 -23.28 -28.88
N GLN A 840 4.52 -23.82 -29.14
CA GLN A 840 5.68 -23.07 -29.64
C GLN A 840 6.40 -23.85 -30.73
N THR A 841 7.03 -23.15 -31.66
CA THR A 841 7.93 -23.75 -32.67
C THR A 841 9.30 -23.09 -32.62
N VAL A 842 10.38 -23.88 -32.57
CA VAL A 842 11.75 -23.37 -32.63
C VAL A 842 12.04 -22.81 -34.02
N THR A 843 12.50 -21.55 -34.07
CA THR A 843 12.87 -20.82 -35.30
C THR A 843 14.37 -20.55 -35.31
N GLY A 844 14.90 -19.94 -36.39
CA GLY A 844 16.34 -19.65 -36.50
C GLY A 844 16.89 -18.84 -35.32
N ASP A 845 16.09 -17.88 -34.85
CA ASP A 845 16.48 -16.84 -33.91
C ASP A 845 15.76 -16.93 -32.54
N GLY A 846 15.02 -18.02 -32.30
CA GLY A 846 14.32 -18.23 -31.04
C GLY A 846 13.15 -19.22 -31.14
N THR A 847 11.97 -18.79 -30.69
CA THR A 847 10.71 -19.53 -30.87
C THR A 847 9.59 -18.63 -31.39
N THR A 848 8.57 -19.24 -31.98
CA THR A 848 7.29 -18.60 -32.24
C THR A 848 6.24 -19.24 -31.34
N PHE A 849 5.66 -18.46 -30.43
CA PHE A 849 4.57 -18.85 -29.51
C PHE A 849 3.20 -18.57 -30.15
N GLU A 850 2.28 -19.53 -30.15
CA GLU A 850 0.92 -19.35 -30.66
C GLU A 850 0.02 -18.71 -29.58
N ALA A 851 -0.05 -17.39 -29.53
CA ALA A 851 -0.89 -16.67 -28.57
C ALA A 851 -2.37 -16.71 -28.97
N ARG A 852 -3.23 -16.91 -27.97
CA ARG A 852 -4.69 -16.73 -28.05
C ARG A 852 -5.12 -15.92 -26.83
N LEU A 853 -5.68 -14.74 -27.08
CA LEU A 853 -6.04 -13.77 -26.04
C LEU A 853 -7.48 -13.32 -26.29
N ASP A 854 -8.27 -13.29 -25.22
CA ASP A 854 -9.61 -12.69 -25.26
C ASP A 854 -9.51 -11.18 -25.50
N ALA A 855 -10.63 -10.55 -25.87
CA ALA A 855 -10.73 -9.10 -25.98
C ALA A 855 -10.30 -8.42 -24.67
N ALA A 856 -9.48 -7.37 -24.78
CA ALA A 856 -9.04 -6.58 -23.64
C ALA A 856 -8.52 -7.45 -22.47
N ALA A 857 -7.64 -8.42 -22.77
CA ALA A 857 -7.09 -9.35 -21.79
C ALA A 857 -5.55 -9.34 -21.75
N ALA A 858 -5.01 -9.62 -20.57
CA ALA A 858 -3.59 -9.81 -20.34
C ALA A 858 -3.30 -11.23 -19.83
N ARG A 859 -2.11 -11.76 -20.14
CA ARG A 859 -1.62 -13.05 -19.66
C ARG A 859 -0.17 -12.93 -19.22
N LEU A 860 0.18 -13.66 -18.17
CA LEU A 860 1.54 -13.79 -17.67
C LEU A 860 1.88 -15.28 -17.65
N LEU A 861 2.89 -15.67 -18.43
CA LEU A 861 3.23 -17.07 -18.62
C LEU A 861 4.63 -17.34 -18.05
N PRO A 862 4.78 -18.16 -17.00
CA PRO A 862 6.08 -18.53 -16.48
C PRO A 862 6.78 -19.51 -17.42
N THR A 863 8.11 -19.51 -17.41
CA THR A 863 8.90 -20.60 -18.01
C THR A 863 8.50 -21.93 -17.34
N ARG A 864 7.95 -22.87 -18.11
CA ARG A 864 7.59 -24.22 -17.61
C ARG A 864 8.73 -25.21 -17.78
N PHE A 865 9.40 -25.16 -18.93
CA PHE A 865 10.55 -26.01 -19.21
C PHE A 865 11.67 -25.25 -19.91
N THR A 866 12.91 -25.72 -19.69
CA THR A 866 14.09 -25.36 -20.49
C THR A 866 14.50 -26.57 -21.32
N LEU A 867 14.72 -26.36 -22.62
CA LEU A 867 15.13 -27.36 -23.58
C LEU A 867 16.58 -27.09 -24.03
N THR A 868 17.45 -28.09 -23.94
CA THR A 868 18.83 -28.01 -24.44
C THR A 868 19.14 -29.21 -25.33
N PRO A 869 20.01 -29.09 -26.35
CA PRO A 869 20.41 -30.24 -27.16
C PRO A 869 21.17 -31.25 -26.27
N ALA A 870 20.74 -32.51 -26.30
CA ALA A 870 21.49 -33.62 -25.69
C ALA A 870 22.53 -34.20 -26.67
N LYS A 871 22.41 -33.88 -27.95
CA LYS A 871 23.37 -34.16 -29.02
C LYS A 871 23.29 -33.03 -30.06
N GLY A 872 24.45 -32.54 -30.52
CA GLY A 872 24.56 -31.40 -31.43
C GLY A 872 24.68 -30.05 -30.70
N ASP A 873 24.93 -28.98 -31.46
CA ASP A 873 25.26 -27.66 -30.90
C ASP A 873 24.03 -26.78 -30.68
N SER A 874 22.89 -27.09 -31.30
CA SER A 874 21.65 -26.31 -31.16
C SER A 874 20.41 -27.18 -31.39
N LEU A 875 19.26 -26.74 -30.87
CA LEU A 875 17.97 -27.34 -31.21
C LEU A 875 17.62 -27.10 -32.69
N PRO A 876 17.03 -28.09 -33.39
CA PRO A 876 16.67 -27.94 -34.78
C PRO A 876 15.48 -26.98 -34.95
N THR A 877 15.51 -26.19 -36.02
CA THR A 877 14.37 -25.39 -36.46
C THR A 877 13.20 -26.31 -36.85
N GLY A 878 11.97 -25.85 -36.61
CA GLY A 878 10.76 -26.65 -36.84
C GLY A 878 10.43 -27.64 -35.72
N LEU A 879 11.26 -27.76 -34.67
CA LEU A 879 10.87 -28.48 -33.44
C LEU A 879 9.65 -27.80 -32.81
N ARG A 880 8.52 -28.50 -32.79
CA ARG A 880 7.27 -28.06 -32.18
C ARG A 880 7.14 -28.59 -30.76
N VAL A 881 6.77 -27.71 -29.84
CA VAL A 881 6.62 -27.96 -28.41
C VAL A 881 5.22 -27.55 -27.99
N GLN A 882 4.42 -28.50 -27.51
CA GLN A 882 3.14 -28.24 -26.85
C GLN A 882 3.32 -28.48 -25.35
N VAL A 883 3.27 -27.43 -24.54
CA VAL A 883 3.29 -27.57 -23.08
C VAL A 883 1.85 -27.67 -22.58
N ASP A 884 1.52 -28.79 -21.95
CA ASP A 884 0.18 -29.03 -21.40
C ASP A 884 0.04 -28.43 -19.98
N ASN A 885 1.08 -28.55 -19.16
CA ASN A 885 1.17 -28.02 -17.80
C ASN A 885 2.64 -28.07 -17.31
N GLY A 886 2.88 -27.68 -16.05
CA GLY A 886 4.22 -27.67 -15.44
C GLY A 886 4.94 -29.03 -15.32
N ALA A 887 4.27 -30.15 -15.62
CA ALA A 887 4.85 -31.50 -15.55
C ALA A 887 4.81 -32.28 -16.87
N ARG A 888 4.08 -31.80 -17.88
CA ARG A 888 3.87 -32.52 -19.16
C ARG A 888 4.05 -31.62 -20.37
N LEU A 889 4.76 -32.12 -21.37
CA LEU A 889 4.87 -31.52 -22.71
C LEU A 889 4.86 -32.58 -23.82
N ARG A 890 4.61 -32.14 -25.05
CA ARG A 890 4.64 -32.97 -26.27
C ARG A 890 5.57 -32.33 -27.30
N LEU A 891 6.38 -33.16 -27.94
CA LEU A 891 7.45 -32.74 -28.86
C LEU A 891 7.24 -33.40 -30.23
N SER A 892 7.39 -32.64 -31.31
CA SER A 892 7.23 -33.13 -32.69
C SER A 892 7.94 -32.23 -33.71
N GLY A 893 7.85 -32.53 -35.00
CA GLY A 893 8.24 -31.61 -36.09
C GLY A 893 9.69 -31.71 -36.57
N ALA A 894 10.62 -32.14 -35.70
CA ALA A 894 12.02 -32.34 -36.08
C ALA A 894 12.65 -33.55 -35.36
N ASP A 895 13.60 -34.22 -36.01
CA ASP A 895 14.41 -35.26 -35.38
C ASP A 895 15.44 -34.62 -34.45
N ALA A 896 15.41 -34.96 -33.16
CA ALA A 896 16.29 -34.35 -32.17
C ALA A 896 16.54 -35.27 -30.98
N ARG A 897 17.70 -35.11 -30.31
CA ARG A 897 17.90 -35.63 -28.96
C ARG A 897 18.01 -34.46 -28.00
N ILE A 898 17.08 -34.38 -27.05
CA ILE A 898 16.82 -33.18 -26.26
C ILE A 898 16.88 -33.52 -24.78
N ARG A 899 17.37 -32.58 -23.98
CA ARG A 899 17.22 -32.58 -22.54
C ARG A 899 16.13 -31.58 -22.18
N VAL A 900 15.12 -32.03 -21.45
CA VAL A 900 14.04 -31.22 -20.88
C VAL A 900 14.33 -31.03 -19.40
N GLU A 901 14.32 -29.79 -18.93
CA GLU A 901 14.48 -29.43 -17.53
C GLU A 901 13.29 -28.60 -17.05
N GLY A 902 12.80 -28.86 -15.83
CA GLY A 902 11.74 -28.08 -15.19
C GLY A 902 11.64 -28.44 -13.71
N GLN A 903 11.44 -27.44 -12.84
CA GLN A 903 11.31 -27.67 -11.39
C GLN A 903 12.48 -28.47 -10.77
N GLY A 904 13.72 -28.26 -11.26
CA GLY A 904 14.91 -29.00 -10.83
C GLY A 904 14.94 -30.48 -11.24
N ARG A 905 14.04 -30.91 -12.14
CA ARG A 905 13.98 -32.27 -12.70
C ARG A 905 14.44 -32.25 -14.14
N THR A 906 14.94 -33.39 -14.62
CA THR A 906 15.46 -33.51 -15.99
C THR A 906 15.03 -34.81 -16.66
N ALA A 907 14.71 -34.77 -17.95
CA ALA A 907 14.47 -35.93 -18.80
C ALA A 907 15.27 -35.81 -20.11
N SER A 908 15.84 -36.92 -20.61
CA SER A 908 16.47 -36.98 -21.92
C SER A 908 15.57 -37.74 -22.89
N VAL A 909 15.26 -37.13 -24.04
CA VAL A 909 14.22 -37.59 -24.96
C VAL A 909 14.75 -37.61 -26.38
N THR A 910 14.39 -38.64 -27.14
CA THR A 910 14.60 -38.67 -28.60
C THR A 910 13.27 -38.37 -29.26
N VAL A 911 13.24 -37.32 -30.06
CA VAL A 911 12.07 -36.86 -30.80
C VAL A 911 12.25 -37.26 -32.25
N HIS A 912 11.17 -37.74 -32.87
CA HIS A 912 11.14 -38.12 -34.27
C HIS A 912 10.26 -37.16 -35.06
N ALA A 913 10.70 -36.70 -36.22
CA ALA A 913 10.02 -35.63 -36.97
C ALA A 913 8.54 -35.93 -37.28
N ARG A 914 8.20 -37.20 -37.55
CA ARG A 914 6.86 -37.65 -37.96
C ARG A 914 6.00 -38.19 -36.83
N ARG A 915 6.44 -38.09 -35.57
CA ARG A 915 5.73 -38.68 -34.43
C ARG A 915 5.73 -37.71 -33.23
N GLU A 916 4.57 -37.55 -32.62
CA GLU A 916 4.48 -36.86 -31.33
C GLU A 916 5.11 -37.71 -30.21
N THR A 917 5.98 -37.08 -29.44
CA THR A 917 6.65 -37.66 -28.27
C THR A 917 6.14 -36.95 -27.02
N VAL A 918 5.40 -37.67 -26.18
CA VAL A 918 4.91 -37.16 -24.89
C VAL A 918 6.00 -37.33 -23.83
N VAL A 919 6.22 -36.29 -23.03
CA VAL A 919 7.22 -36.25 -21.97
C VAL A 919 6.53 -35.89 -20.67
N ASP A 920 6.58 -36.81 -19.71
CA ASP A 920 6.17 -36.60 -18.33
C ASP A 920 7.41 -36.44 -17.44
N LEU A 921 7.56 -35.26 -16.85
CA LEU A 921 8.68 -34.96 -15.95
C LEU A 921 8.34 -35.48 -14.54
N ARG A 922 8.76 -36.72 -14.26
CA ARG A 922 8.43 -37.40 -13.01
C ARG A 922 8.83 -36.57 -11.78
N GLY A 923 7.87 -36.38 -10.88
CA GLY A 923 8.06 -35.63 -9.63
C GLY A 923 8.00 -34.11 -9.76
N ALA A 924 7.60 -33.59 -10.94
CA ALA A 924 7.23 -32.19 -11.12
C ALA A 924 5.74 -31.98 -10.82
N ALA A 925 5.37 -30.81 -10.29
CA ALA A 925 3.98 -30.42 -10.06
C ALA A 925 3.31 -29.98 -11.36
N ALA A 926 2.04 -30.37 -11.54
CA ALA A 926 1.27 -30.10 -12.76
C ALA A 926 0.57 -28.74 -12.70
N PHE A 927 1.33 -27.65 -12.56
CA PHE A 927 0.76 -26.30 -12.52
C PHE A 927 0.14 -25.88 -13.88
N PRO A 928 -0.98 -25.13 -13.87
CA PRO A 928 -1.77 -24.75 -12.69
C PRO A 928 -2.59 -25.93 -12.13
N HIS A 929 -2.78 -25.97 -10.81
CA HIS A 929 -3.65 -26.95 -10.16
C HIS A 929 -5.13 -26.64 -10.43
N PRO A 930 -5.96 -27.67 -10.70
CA PRO A 930 -7.39 -27.49 -10.98
C PRO A 930 -8.24 -27.27 -9.72
N ASP A 931 -7.62 -27.23 -8.54
CA ASP A 931 -8.32 -27.07 -7.27
C ASP A 931 -8.64 -25.60 -7.01
N LEU A 932 -9.94 -25.28 -6.97
CA LEU A 932 -10.45 -23.92 -6.79
C LEU A 932 -10.32 -23.44 -5.34
N ALA A 933 -10.21 -24.36 -4.37
CA ALA A 933 -10.09 -24.03 -2.95
C ALA A 933 -8.64 -23.74 -2.54
N LEU A 934 -7.67 -24.24 -3.29
CA LEU A 934 -6.24 -24.12 -2.98
C LEU A 934 -5.80 -22.65 -2.92
N GLY A 935 -5.27 -22.24 -1.77
CA GLY A 935 -4.81 -20.88 -1.48
C GLY A 935 -5.90 -19.86 -1.15
N ARG A 936 -7.16 -20.28 -1.05
CA ARG A 936 -8.29 -19.36 -0.80
C ARG A 936 -8.42 -18.93 0.65
N GLU A 937 -9.04 -17.77 0.84
CA GLU A 937 -9.50 -17.32 2.15
C GLU A 937 -10.57 -18.30 2.67
N VAL A 938 -10.49 -18.61 3.96
CA VAL A 938 -11.39 -19.57 4.61
C VAL A 938 -11.89 -19.04 5.94
N PHE A 939 -13.09 -19.43 6.35
CA PHE A 939 -13.66 -19.13 7.67
C PHE A 939 -13.88 -20.41 8.47
N PRO A 940 -13.90 -20.35 9.82
CA PRO A 940 -13.76 -19.15 10.65
C PRO A 940 -12.36 -18.55 10.67
N ASN A 941 -12.32 -17.23 10.83
CA ASN A 941 -11.10 -16.46 11.08
C ASN A 941 -10.87 -16.28 12.60
N SER A 942 -9.79 -15.60 12.97
CA SER A 942 -9.51 -15.22 14.36
C SER A 942 -10.67 -14.43 14.99
N PRO A 943 -11.01 -14.66 16.28
CA PRO A 943 -10.46 -15.68 17.16
C PRO A 943 -11.04 -17.07 16.87
N LEU A 944 -10.29 -18.12 17.22
CA LEU A 944 -10.72 -19.52 17.10
C LEU A 944 -10.91 -20.13 18.49
N PRO A 945 -11.87 -21.05 18.69
CA PRO A 945 -11.93 -21.85 19.91
C PRO A 945 -10.64 -22.65 20.16
N GLU A 946 -10.32 -22.92 21.42
CA GLU A 946 -9.08 -23.60 21.82
C GLU A 946 -8.90 -24.99 21.16
N GLU A 947 -10.00 -25.71 20.93
CA GLU A 947 -10.03 -27.01 20.28
C GLU A 947 -9.94 -26.96 18.75
N MET A 948 -10.09 -25.80 18.13
CA MET A 948 -9.97 -25.61 16.69
C MET A 948 -8.55 -25.16 16.33
N SER A 949 -8.01 -25.59 15.20
CA SER A 949 -6.81 -24.97 14.63
C SER A 949 -7.17 -24.12 13.42
N ASP A 950 -6.21 -23.38 12.87
CA ASP A 950 -6.44 -22.56 11.67
C ASP A 950 -6.97 -23.41 10.50
N PRO A 951 -8.15 -23.06 9.93
CA PRO A 951 -8.73 -23.78 8.79
C PRO A 951 -7.96 -23.62 7.48
N SER A 952 -7.11 -22.61 7.34
CA SER A 952 -6.29 -22.39 6.13
C SER A 952 -5.35 -23.57 5.86
N ALA A 953 -4.97 -24.32 6.91
CA ALA A 953 -4.19 -25.55 6.83
C ALA A 953 -4.89 -26.68 6.05
N ALA A 954 -6.18 -26.56 5.71
CA ALA A 954 -6.87 -27.51 4.83
C ALA A 954 -6.82 -27.10 3.35
N VAL A 955 -6.36 -25.89 3.03
CA VAL A 955 -6.34 -25.34 1.67
C VAL A 955 -4.98 -24.74 1.28
N ASP A 956 -3.93 -24.91 2.09
CA ASP A 956 -2.59 -24.36 1.85
C ASP A 956 -1.74 -25.20 0.86
N GLY A 957 -2.16 -26.45 0.59
CA GLY A 957 -1.44 -27.40 -0.25
C GLY A 957 -0.25 -28.10 0.42
N ASP A 958 -0.01 -27.86 1.72
CA ASP A 958 1.03 -28.55 2.49
C ASP A 958 0.47 -29.82 3.15
N THR A 959 1.02 -30.97 2.77
CA THR A 959 0.60 -32.26 3.36
C THR A 959 1.05 -32.45 4.82
N ALA A 960 1.93 -31.60 5.34
CA ALA A 960 2.42 -31.64 6.71
C ALA A 960 1.54 -30.82 7.68
N THR A 961 0.73 -29.90 7.18
CA THR A 961 -0.24 -29.13 7.95
C THR A 961 -1.59 -29.85 7.93
N SER A 962 -2.47 -29.49 8.87
CA SER A 962 -3.84 -29.99 8.87
C SER A 962 -4.73 -29.18 9.81
N TRP A 963 -5.99 -29.03 9.42
CA TRP A 963 -7.02 -28.41 10.22
C TRP A 963 -7.60 -29.40 11.24
N ARG A 964 -7.61 -28.99 12.52
CA ARG A 964 -8.35 -29.64 13.59
C ARG A 964 -9.70 -28.92 13.74
N PRO A 965 -10.82 -29.55 13.35
CA PRO A 965 -12.12 -28.88 13.26
C PRO A 965 -12.76 -28.57 14.62
N GLY A 966 -12.41 -29.29 15.70
CA GLY A 966 -13.18 -29.22 16.94
C GLY A 966 -14.56 -29.88 16.81
N ARG A 967 -15.43 -29.66 17.80
CA ARG A 967 -16.81 -30.16 17.82
C ARG A 967 -17.65 -29.38 16.82
N ASP A 968 -18.40 -30.11 15.98
CA ASP A 968 -19.28 -29.54 14.96
C ASP A 968 -18.60 -28.52 14.01
N GLY A 969 -17.29 -28.69 13.83
CA GLY A 969 -16.43 -27.73 13.14
C GLY A 969 -16.88 -27.48 11.70
N ARG A 970 -16.95 -26.19 11.35
CA ARG A 970 -17.39 -25.70 10.05
C ARG A 970 -16.26 -24.92 9.40
N LEU A 971 -15.91 -25.30 8.17
CA LEU A 971 -14.96 -24.57 7.32
C LEU A 971 -15.71 -24.03 6.11
N VAL A 972 -15.57 -22.75 5.81
CA VAL A 972 -16.12 -22.11 4.60
C VAL A 972 -14.97 -21.66 3.72
N VAL A 973 -14.98 -21.96 2.43
CA VAL A 973 -14.01 -21.47 1.45
C VAL A 973 -14.65 -20.37 0.60
N ASP A 974 -14.04 -19.19 0.53
CA ASP A 974 -14.41 -18.16 -0.45
C ASP A 974 -13.62 -18.35 -1.76
N LEU A 975 -14.30 -18.78 -2.82
CA LEU A 975 -13.70 -18.96 -4.15
C LEU A 975 -13.42 -17.63 -4.87
N GLY A 976 -13.80 -16.50 -4.29
CA GLY A 976 -13.62 -15.12 -4.77
C GLY A 976 -14.66 -14.68 -5.80
N ALA A 977 -15.31 -15.62 -6.49
CA ALA A 977 -16.43 -15.39 -7.40
C ALA A 977 -17.28 -16.65 -7.51
N VAL A 978 -18.49 -16.53 -8.07
CA VAL A 978 -19.34 -17.70 -8.34
C VAL A 978 -18.65 -18.60 -9.38
N GLN A 979 -18.27 -19.80 -8.96
CA GLN A 979 -17.65 -20.83 -9.79
C GLN A 979 -18.60 -22.00 -9.99
N ARG A 980 -18.48 -22.70 -11.12
CA ARG A 980 -19.11 -24.02 -11.29
C ARG A 980 -18.36 -25.05 -10.46
N ILE A 981 -19.11 -25.92 -9.78
CA ILE A 981 -18.58 -26.96 -8.91
C ILE A 981 -19.12 -28.32 -9.38
N SER A 982 -18.19 -29.23 -9.61
CA SER A 982 -18.37 -30.61 -10.04
C SER A 982 -18.08 -31.61 -8.92
N ALA A 983 -17.18 -31.26 -7.98
CA ALA A 983 -16.85 -32.13 -6.86
C ALA A 983 -16.26 -31.37 -5.66
N VAL A 984 -16.48 -31.93 -4.47
CA VAL A 984 -15.79 -31.56 -3.22
C VAL A 984 -15.15 -32.80 -2.63
N GLU A 985 -13.86 -32.74 -2.31
CA GLU A 985 -13.08 -33.85 -1.74
C GLU A 985 -12.40 -33.42 -0.44
N ALA A 986 -12.57 -34.22 0.61
CA ALA A 986 -11.96 -34.03 1.92
C ALA A 986 -10.99 -35.19 2.21
N GLN A 987 -9.70 -34.87 2.36
CA GLN A 987 -8.64 -35.81 2.71
C GLN A 987 -8.23 -35.64 4.17
N TRP A 988 -8.24 -36.74 4.93
CA TRP A 988 -8.01 -36.77 6.37
C TRP A 988 -6.70 -37.47 6.73
N THR A 989 -6.23 -37.27 7.96
CA THR A 989 -5.03 -37.95 8.51
C THR A 989 -5.25 -39.44 8.79
N THR A 990 -6.50 -39.90 8.95
CA THR A 990 -6.81 -41.29 9.32
C THR A 990 -7.93 -41.88 8.48
N GLY A 991 -8.00 -43.21 8.43
CA GLY A 991 -9.09 -43.95 7.75
C GLY A 991 -10.45 -43.86 8.45
N ALA A 992 -10.47 -43.47 9.74
CA ALA A 992 -11.69 -43.18 10.50
C ALA A 992 -12.19 -41.74 10.21
N ALA A 993 -12.17 -41.35 8.94
CA ALA A 993 -12.57 -40.03 8.49
C ALA A 993 -14.10 -39.83 8.64
N PRO A 994 -14.54 -38.72 9.25
CA PRO A 994 -15.96 -38.42 9.40
C PRO A 994 -16.58 -38.08 8.04
N THR A 995 -17.89 -38.28 7.90
CA THR A 995 -18.65 -37.67 6.80
C THR A 995 -18.85 -36.19 7.11
N GLY A 996 -18.55 -35.32 6.15
CA GLY A 996 -18.91 -33.90 6.24
C GLY A 996 -20.12 -33.55 5.38
N ARG A 997 -20.92 -32.62 5.86
CA ARG A 997 -22.01 -31.96 5.13
C ARG A 997 -21.44 -30.81 4.28
N VAL A 998 -21.84 -30.73 3.02
CA VAL A 998 -21.42 -29.71 2.08
C VAL A 998 -22.58 -28.78 1.76
N GLN A 999 -22.34 -27.47 1.76
CA GLN A 999 -23.32 -26.48 1.35
C GLN A 999 -22.71 -25.43 0.44
N PHE A 1000 -23.56 -24.86 -0.42
CA PHE A 1000 -23.18 -23.84 -1.40
C PHE A 1000 -23.92 -22.53 -1.12
N SER A 1001 -23.21 -21.42 -1.27
CA SER A 1001 -23.78 -20.07 -1.15
C SER A 1001 -23.14 -19.12 -2.15
N ASP A 1002 -23.89 -18.12 -2.60
CA ASP A 1002 -23.39 -17.06 -3.48
C ASP A 1002 -22.96 -15.81 -2.69
N ASP A 1003 -23.51 -15.62 -1.48
CA ASP A 1003 -23.32 -14.44 -0.62
C ASP A 1003 -22.63 -14.75 0.72
N GLY A 1004 -22.43 -16.02 1.04
CA GLY A 1004 -21.75 -16.46 2.27
C GLY A 1004 -22.64 -16.40 3.50
N ILE A 1005 -23.92 -16.06 3.35
CA ILE A 1005 -24.91 -15.94 4.43
C ILE A 1005 -25.98 -17.04 4.26
N ASP A 1006 -26.57 -17.12 3.07
CA ASP A 1006 -27.64 -18.08 2.76
C ASP A 1006 -27.08 -19.33 2.09
N TYR A 1007 -27.12 -20.46 2.80
CA TYR A 1007 -26.53 -21.73 2.35
C TYR A 1007 -27.56 -22.77 1.93
N ARG A 1008 -27.38 -23.30 0.73
CA ARG A 1008 -28.17 -24.39 0.14
C ARG A 1008 -27.44 -25.72 0.37
N ASP A 1009 -28.16 -26.76 0.79
CA ASP A 1009 -27.58 -28.09 0.99
C ASP A 1009 -27.12 -28.71 -0.34
N ALA A 1010 -25.86 -29.14 -0.42
CA ALA A 1010 -25.31 -29.83 -1.59
C ALA A 1010 -25.21 -31.35 -1.38
N GLY A 1011 -25.22 -31.80 -0.13
CA GLY A 1011 -25.20 -33.23 0.24
C GLY A 1011 -24.13 -33.55 1.28
N ARG A 1012 -23.84 -34.85 1.42
CA ARG A 1012 -22.81 -35.34 2.35
C ARG A 1012 -21.71 -36.06 1.59
N THR A 1013 -20.48 -35.82 2.01
CA THR A 1013 -19.32 -36.56 1.52
C THR A 1013 -19.38 -38.03 1.95
N SER A 1014 -18.96 -38.94 1.08
CA SER A 1014 -18.92 -40.38 1.34
C SER A 1014 -17.63 -40.99 0.77
N GLY A 1015 -17.25 -42.19 1.20
CA GLY A 1015 -16.02 -42.83 0.73
C GLY A 1015 -15.44 -43.85 1.71
N ARG A 1016 -14.29 -44.43 1.34
CA ARG A 1016 -13.52 -45.39 2.16
C ARG A 1016 -12.13 -44.83 2.44
N GLY A 1017 -11.48 -45.35 3.48
CA GLY A 1017 -10.13 -44.90 3.86
C GLY A 1017 -10.15 -43.46 4.36
N SER A 1018 -9.09 -42.71 4.07
CA SER A 1018 -8.91 -41.33 4.54
C SER A 1018 -9.57 -40.26 3.67
N THR A 1019 -10.21 -40.63 2.56
CA THR A 1019 -10.82 -39.67 1.63
C THR A 1019 -12.34 -39.78 1.67
N ARG A 1020 -13.01 -38.62 1.64
CA ARG A 1020 -14.46 -38.50 1.48
C ARG A 1020 -14.73 -37.54 0.33
N GLN A 1021 -15.71 -37.86 -0.51
CA GLN A 1021 -16.01 -37.07 -1.69
C GLN A 1021 -17.52 -36.90 -1.85
N LEU A 1022 -17.90 -35.76 -2.43
CA LEU A 1022 -19.22 -35.48 -2.97
C LEU A 1022 -19.05 -35.10 -4.44
N SER A 1023 -19.75 -35.80 -5.34
CA SER A 1023 -20.00 -35.29 -6.69
C SER A 1023 -21.18 -34.33 -6.62
N ALA A 1024 -21.04 -33.15 -7.21
CA ALA A 1024 -22.06 -32.12 -7.21
C ALA A 1024 -22.21 -31.56 -8.64
N ASP A 1025 -23.36 -30.97 -8.94
CA ASP A 1025 -23.54 -30.13 -10.13
C ASP A 1025 -24.23 -28.86 -9.66
N GLY A 1026 -23.45 -27.81 -9.47
CA GLY A 1026 -23.94 -26.54 -8.94
C GLY A 1026 -22.95 -25.42 -9.17
N SER A 1027 -23.28 -24.25 -8.66
CA SER A 1027 -22.38 -23.09 -8.61
C SER A 1027 -22.46 -22.42 -7.25
N ALA A 1028 -21.33 -21.89 -6.80
CA ALA A 1028 -21.23 -21.15 -5.55
C ALA A 1028 -20.02 -20.23 -5.59
N ARG A 1029 -20.07 -19.14 -4.81
CA ARG A 1029 -18.86 -18.41 -4.39
C ARG A 1029 -18.30 -19.03 -3.12
N TYR A 1030 -19.16 -19.38 -2.17
CA TYR A 1030 -18.78 -19.93 -0.87
C TYR A 1030 -19.14 -21.41 -0.77
N VAL A 1031 -18.17 -22.22 -0.36
CA VAL A 1031 -18.34 -23.66 -0.14
C VAL A 1031 -18.11 -23.98 1.33
N ALA A 1032 -19.18 -24.36 2.04
CA ALA A 1032 -19.09 -24.78 3.43
C ALA A 1032 -18.94 -26.30 3.54
N PHE A 1033 -18.01 -26.74 4.36
CA PHE A 1033 -17.79 -28.12 4.77
C PHE A 1033 -17.91 -28.21 6.30
N GLN A 1034 -18.92 -28.92 6.79
CA GLN A 1034 -19.18 -29.07 8.22
C GLN A 1034 -19.04 -30.53 8.65
N VAL A 1035 -18.28 -30.75 9.72
CA VAL A 1035 -18.21 -32.05 10.41
C VAL A 1035 -19.35 -32.11 11.42
N GLU A 1036 -20.05 -33.24 11.50
CA GLU A 1036 -21.09 -33.47 12.52
C GLU A 1036 -20.49 -34.24 13.72
N GLY A 1037 -20.69 -33.73 14.93
CA GLY A 1037 -20.20 -34.31 16.18
C GLY A 1037 -18.74 -33.97 16.50
N GLU A 1038 -18.13 -34.73 17.40
CA GLU A 1038 -16.75 -34.53 17.83
C GLU A 1038 -15.83 -35.57 17.18
N PRO A 1039 -15.06 -35.20 16.14
CA PRO A 1039 -14.06 -36.09 15.57
C PRO A 1039 -12.97 -36.40 16.60
N SER A 1040 -12.35 -37.59 16.48
CA SER A 1040 -11.26 -37.96 17.39
C SER A 1040 -10.13 -36.94 17.32
N ALA A 1041 -9.42 -36.71 18.44
CA ALA A 1041 -8.30 -35.75 18.49
C ALA A 1041 -7.16 -36.04 17.47
N ARG A 1042 -7.11 -37.25 16.90
CA ARG A 1042 -6.16 -37.65 15.85
C ARG A 1042 -6.67 -37.43 14.42
N THR A 1043 -7.96 -37.17 14.24
CA THR A 1043 -8.61 -36.99 12.95
C THR A 1043 -8.59 -35.51 12.56
N ARG A 1044 -7.73 -35.17 11.61
CA ARG A 1044 -7.53 -33.80 11.11
C ARG A 1044 -7.72 -33.77 9.60
N LEU A 1045 -8.23 -32.66 9.08
CA LEU A 1045 -8.42 -32.47 7.64
C LEU A 1045 -7.12 -31.91 7.05
N VAL A 1046 -6.49 -32.69 6.18
CA VAL A 1046 -5.23 -32.33 5.50
C VAL A 1046 -5.51 -31.52 4.24
N ARG A 1047 -6.60 -31.84 3.53
CA ARG A 1047 -6.97 -31.12 2.31
C ARG A 1047 -8.47 -31.08 2.12
N LEU A 1048 -9.00 -29.91 1.78
CA LEU A 1048 -10.31 -29.72 1.19
C LEU A 1048 -10.13 -29.21 -0.24
N SER A 1049 -10.61 -29.96 -1.22
CA SER A 1049 -10.46 -29.67 -2.64
C SER A 1049 -11.82 -29.40 -3.28
N VAL A 1050 -11.90 -28.37 -4.12
CA VAL A 1050 -13.11 -28.01 -4.88
C VAL A 1050 -12.75 -27.98 -6.36
N ARG A 1051 -13.55 -28.64 -7.22
CA ARG A 1051 -13.30 -28.71 -8.67
C ARG A 1051 -14.50 -28.35 -9.49
#